data_AF-A0A3D3HEV9-F1
#
_entry.id   AF-A0A3D3HEV9-F1
#
_cell.length_a   1.000
_cell.length_b   1.000
_cell.length_c   1.000
_cell.angle_alpha   90.00
_cell.angle_beta   90.00
_cell.angle_gamma   90.00
#
_symmetry.space_group_name_H-M   'P 1'
#
loop_
_entity.id
_entity.type
_entity.pdbx_description
1 polymer ?
#
loop_
_entity_poly.entity_id
_entity_poly.type
_entity_poly.pdbx_seq_one_letter_code
_entity_poly.pdbx_strand_id
1 'polypeptide(L)'
;MSDTFSAIQTRSRWVFRSAQAMMVITTALILALLTDLSLFRATPLLYALILAGIVTGSGLMIRNRYYLPLLRNLRLRGKLILAPLALLVLSAPAAVIYLYHDLTGRTSLLLLSELFTSFGAAFWFSFMAVVTLPAMGSVLLLAGEIKGMAVGLLPCDRKGEPTGERQNGLSGNGSGTLPDDQSKRKPRGDFWHRAIIASVILALVIVLLSFLTGISLSGAVFFMPLAAILMLLLDVIIVEEFRYMLSGMMAEKPQPEVCNPGQTADPETAEGFRSVIMVADHYPDIISGRYDYLVLHAGDAYATELIAIAARTFDPALLPALKAIASGSRFSEKVRHEAAAGVAVVEKYYSDPVRNSDLLRLPGISDKTAVARGIMLSRSGPQEQDVVKLLSDPNPEIRRTGLRAAGRYGMTGLKNDIVRALANPETARDAFHALRQFGPGVYGEVIGNAIKAGNSERENMIIMKLLDAMPLAEALPWLVNYLASGNMSIRLKAACGLCNRGWKPEEIYRQKIRETISEAVHMDARLIALQTEARRSGSFLLTAALTNERRICTDFIFCLLALIAGRNAAAMMIPPTEATDSFRAGIASEAVETAIEDPARKPLRALFGNSTDADRLSELSLSFPVRTAMGRSLSSFLLATEQNITGIWTKACALHKAALERKGLDREQAVSYLFSNSPILQEESAAAIRAINPGWYAETEGRLNEPARSRISAVVKGTIPQTAMIFEKTRFLSLCFNNIPEEKLILLASGMRYSESYDTTSLPGVISWVVPSENGKTGIYSLPVSDIAVFVFYYSEFTDIFVRHMDNQGGLDVS
;
A
#
# COMPACT_ATOMS: atom_id res chain seq x y z
N MET A 1 -23.39 -4.75 -26.72
CA MET A 1 -22.84 -5.30 -25.46
C MET A 1 -23.60 -4.86 -24.19
N SER A 2 -24.20 -3.66 -24.16
CA SER A 2 -25.16 -3.25 -23.11
C SER A 2 -26.32 -4.25 -22.94
N ASP A 3 -26.96 -4.63 -24.06
CA ASP A 3 -28.18 -5.44 -24.03
C ASP A 3 -27.92 -6.91 -23.71
N THR A 4 -26.74 -7.42 -24.07
CA THR A 4 -26.30 -8.75 -23.63
C THR A 4 -26.07 -8.78 -22.13
N PHE A 5 -25.49 -7.73 -21.54
CA PHE A 5 -25.23 -7.67 -20.10
C PHE A 5 -26.53 -7.54 -19.29
N SER A 6 -27.50 -6.77 -19.78
CA SER A 6 -28.82 -6.65 -19.14
C SER A 6 -29.61 -7.96 -19.20
N ALA A 7 -29.55 -8.69 -20.33
CA ALA A 7 -30.15 -10.01 -20.49
C ALA A 7 -29.49 -11.09 -19.60
N ILE A 8 -28.17 -11.02 -19.40
CA ILE A 8 -27.46 -11.90 -18.47
C ILE A 8 -27.86 -11.60 -17.02
N GLN A 9 -28.01 -10.32 -16.66
CA GLN A 9 -28.41 -9.93 -15.32
C GLN A 9 -29.84 -10.36 -14.96
N THR A 10 -30.77 -10.34 -15.93
CA THR A 10 -32.14 -10.83 -15.71
C THR A 10 -32.15 -12.35 -15.56
N ARG A 11 -31.41 -13.09 -16.39
CA ARG A 11 -31.28 -14.56 -16.27
C ARG A 11 -30.73 -14.98 -14.91
N SER A 12 -29.67 -14.33 -14.42
CA SER A 12 -29.06 -14.67 -13.13
C SER A 12 -30.00 -14.42 -11.95
N ARG A 13 -30.82 -13.37 -12.02
CA ARG A 13 -31.85 -13.13 -11.00
C ARG A 13 -32.90 -14.23 -10.96
N TRP A 14 -33.27 -14.82 -12.09
CA TRP A 14 -34.24 -15.91 -12.14
C TRP A 14 -33.67 -17.17 -11.51
N VAL A 15 -32.47 -17.60 -11.92
CA VAL A 15 -31.80 -18.78 -11.35
C VAL A 15 -31.64 -18.63 -9.84
N PHE A 16 -31.19 -17.46 -9.39
CA PHE A 16 -31.01 -17.19 -7.97
C PHE A 16 -32.33 -17.21 -7.19
N ARG A 17 -33.39 -16.58 -7.71
CA ARG A 17 -34.73 -16.61 -7.09
C ARG A 17 -35.31 -18.02 -7.07
N SER A 18 -35.09 -18.82 -8.11
CA SER A 18 -35.53 -20.21 -8.17
C SER A 18 -34.83 -21.07 -7.12
N ALA A 19 -33.51 -20.93 -6.95
CA ALA A 19 -32.78 -21.62 -5.88
C ALA A 19 -33.26 -21.21 -4.49
N GLN A 20 -33.51 -19.91 -4.28
CA GLN A 20 -34.07 -19.43 -3.02
C GLN A 20 -35.47 -19.97 -2.75
N ALA A 21 -36.34 -19.95 -3.74
CA ALA A 21 -37.69 -20.52 -3.62
C ALA A 21 -37.60 -22.00 -3.28
N MET A 22 -36.73 -22.77 -3.95
CA MET A 22 -36.51 -24.18 -3.65
C MET A 22 -35.99 -24.42 -2.24
N MET A 23 -35.05 -23.60 -1.74
CA MET A 23 -34.57 -23.71 -0.36
C MET A 23 -35.68 -23.39 0.66
N VAL A 24 -36.50 -22.36 0.41
CA VAL A 24 -37.63 -21.99 1.27
C VAL A 24 -38.68 -23.11 1.29
N ILE A 25 -39.03 -23.65 0.12
CA ILE A 25 -39.98 -24.77 -0.02
C ILE A 25 -39.46 -26.01 0.68
N THR A 26 -38.20 -26.40 0.43
CA THR A 26 -37.60 -27.59 1.05
C THR A 26 -37.50 -27.45 2.56
N THR A 27 -37.15 -26.25 3.04
CA THR A 27 -37.12 -25.94 4.48
C THR A 27 -38.51 -26.01 5.11
N ALA A 28 -39.52 -25.45 4.44
CA ALA A 28 -40.90 -25.53 4.90
C ALA A 28 -41.42 -26.97 4.91
N LEU A 29 -41.06 -27.77 3.91
CA LEU A 29 -41.41 -29.19 3.83
C LEU A 29 -40.75 -30.00 4.95
N ILE A 30 -39.45 -29.77 5.21
CA ILE A 30 -38.74 -30.36 6.34
C ILE A 30 -39.42 -30.01 7.67
N LEU A 31 -39.78 -28.74 7.88
CA LEU A 31 -40.48 -28.29 9.09
C LEU A 31 -41.84 -28.99 9.24
N ALA A 32 -42.64 -29.04 8.16
CA ALA A 32 -43.93 -29.70 8.16
C ALA A 32 -43.81 -31.22 8.43
N LEU A 33 -42.82 -31.88 7.82
CA LEU A 33 -42.52 -33.29 8.07
C LEU A 33 -42.14 -33.53 9.53
N LEU A 34 -41.29 -32.69 10.12
CA LEU A 34 -40.91 -32.79 11.52
C LEU A 34 -42.10 -32.66 12.47
N THR A 35 -43.09 -31.81 12.14
CA THR A 35 -44.32 -31.67 12.93
C THR A 35 -45.27 -32.85 12.81
N ASP A 36 -45.18 -33.62 11.72
CA ASP A 36 -46.04 -34.78 11.49
C ASP A 36 -45.49 -36.09 12.08
N LEU A 37 -44.24 -36.07 12.56
CA LEU A 37 -43.60 -37.24 13.17
C LEU A 37 -44.34 -37.69 14.44
N SER A 38 -44.42 -39.00 14.63
CA SER A 38 -45.09 -39.62 15.79
C SER A 38 -44.54 -39.08 17.14
N LEU A 39 -43.22 -38.92 17.22
CA LEU A 39 -42.50 -38.36 18.37
C LEU A 39 -42.87 -36.91 18.68
N PHE A 40 -43.10 -36.09 17.64
CA PHE A 40 -43.49 -34.69 17.82
C PHE A 40 -44.93 -34.59 18.34
N ARG A 41 -45.84 -35.40 17.80
CA ARG A 41 -47.25 -35.44 18.26
C ARG A 41 -47.36 -35.84 19.72
N ALA A 42 -46.50 -36.76 20.19
CA ALA A 42 -46.50 -37.22 21.57
C ALA A 42 -45.93 -36.18 22.55
N THR A 43 -44.76 -35.59 22.23
CA THR A 43 -44.05 -34.67 23.13
C THR A 43 -43.37 -33.53 22.35
N PRO A 44 -44.14 -32.53 21.89
CA PRO A 44 -43.64 -31.53 20.94
C PRO A 44 -42.54 -30.64 21.55
N LEU A 45 -42.69 -30.23 22.81
CA LEU A 45 -41.71 -29.37 23.50
C LEU A 45 -40.36 -30.05 23.71
N LEU A 46 -40.38 -31.31 24.16
CA LEU A 46 -39.17 -32.08 24.41
C LEU A 46 -38.43 -32.35 23.11
N TYR A 47 -39.15 -32.77 22.06
CA TYR A 47 -38.57 -33.03 20.75
C TYR A 47 -37.95 -31.75 20.15
N ALA A 48 -38.66 -30.62 20.19
CA ALA A 48 -38.14 -29.35 19.70
C ALA A 48 -36.87 -28.90 20.44
N LEU A 49 -36.81 -29.09 21.76
CA LEU A 49 -35.64 -28.76 22.57
C LEU A 49 -34.44 -29.65 22.23
N ILE A 50 -34.66 -30.95 22.05
CA ILE A 50 -33.61 -31.90 21.63
C ILE A 50 -33.10 -31.55 20.24
N LEU A 51 -34.00 -31.29 19.27
CA LEU A 51 -33.61 -30.94 17.91
C LEU A 51 -32.83 -29.62 17.87
N ALA A 52 -33.27 -28.61 18.61
CA ALA A 52 -32.55 -27.35 18.75
C ALA A 52 -31.16 -27.55 19.38
N GLY A 53 -31.05 -28.42 20.39
CA GLY A 53 -29.79 -28.82 21.00
C GLY A 53 -28.85 -29.50 20.00
N ILE A 54 -29.37 -30.42 19.18
CA ILE A 54 -28.59 -31.10 18.13
C ILE A 54 -28.14 -30.12 17.05
N VAL A 55 -29.03 -29.26 16.53
CA VAL A 55 -28.69 -28.26 15.51
C VAL A 55 -27.65 -27.26 16.03
N THR A 56 -27.81 -26.81 17.28
CA THR A 56 -26.85 -25.88 17.89
C THR A 56 -25.51 -26.57 18.15
N GLY A 57 -25.54 -27.80 18.67
CA GLY A 57 -24.36 -28.61 18.96
C GLY A 57 -23.59 -29.00 17.70
N SER A 58 -24.27 -29.49 16.67
CA SER A 58 -23.66 -29.84 15.39
C SER A 58 -23.22 -28.59 14.63
N GLY A 59 -23.99 -27.49 14.66
CA GLY A 59 -23.59 -26.19 14.13
C GLY A 59 -22.32 -25.67 14.81
N LEU A 60 -22.21 -25.81 16.13
CA LEU A 60 -20.98 -25.51 16.88
C LEU A 60 -19.85 -26.46 16.53
N MET A 61 -20.09 -27.77 16.37
CA MET A 61 -19.04 -28.73 15.93
C MET A 61 -18.55 -28.46 14.51
N ILE A 62 -19.44 -28.08 13.59
CA ILE A 62 -19.10 -27.67 12.22
C ILE A 62 -18.30 -26.37 12.23
N ARG A 63 -18.68 -25.43 13.11
CA ARG A 63 -17.97 -24.15 13.30
C ARG A 63 -16.63 -24.33 14.01
N ASN A 64 -16.50 -25.32 14.89
CA ASN A 64 -15.30 -25.56 15.68
C ASN A 64 -14.26 -26.37 14.87
N ARG A 65 -12.98 -26.17 15.20
CA ARG A 65 -11.77 -26.43 14.39
C ARG A 65 -11.59 -27.82 13.73
N TYR A 66 -12.39 -28.84 14.07
CA TYR A 66 -12.16 -30.23 13.65
C TYR A 66 -12.66 -30.58 12.23
N TYR A 67 -13.80 -30.04 11.77
CA TYR A 67 -14.27 -30.25 10.38
C TYR A 67 -13.79 -29.17 9.41
N LEU A 68 -13.23 -28.08 9.96
CA LEU A 68 -12.74 -26.93 9.21
C LEU A 68 -11.70 -27.29 8.14
N PRO A 69 -10.68 -28.15 8.32
CA PRO A 69 -9.72 -28.41 7.25
C PRO A 69 -10.35 -28.99 5.98
N LEU A 70 -11.35 -29.88 6.15
CA LEU A 70 -12.07 -30.50 5.04
C LEU A 70 -13.07 -29.52 4.39
N LEU A 71 -13.86 -28.81 5.21
CA LEU A 71 -14.86 -27.83 4.77
C LEU A 71 -14.27 -26.52 4.23
N ARG A 72 -13.03 -26.19 4.61
CA ARG A 72 -12.32 -24.97 4.22
C ARG A 72 -11.65 -25.11 2.86
N ASN A 73 -11.18 -26.32 2.54
CA ASN A 73 -10.72 -26.67 1.20
C ASN A 73 -11.87 -26.80 0.19
N LEU A 74 -13.09 -27.09 0.66
CA LEU A 74 -14.28 -27.12 -0.17
C LEU A 74 -14.53 -25.73 -0.79
N ARG A 75 -14.49 -25.68 -2.13
CA ARG A 75 -14.72 -24.50 -2.98
C ARG A 75 -16.06 -23.83 -2.65
N LEU A 76 -16.32 -22.62 -3.18
CA LEU A 76 -17.65 -21.99 -3.09
C LEU A 76 -18.74 -22.97 -3.59
N ARG A 77 -18.42 -23.74 -4.64
CA ARG A 77 -19.18 -24.90 -5.12
C ARG A 77 -19.43 -25.96 -4.05
N GLY A 78 -18.39 -26.38 -3.33
CA GLY A 78 -18.49 -27.37 -2.26
C GLY A 78 -19.29 -26.86 -1.06
N LYS A 79 -19.21 -25.57 -0.74
CA LYS A 79 -19.94 -24.94 0.35
C LYS A 79 -21.44 -24.85 0.07
N LEU A 80 -21.84 -24.47 -1.14
CA LEU A 80 -23.25 -24.43 -1.56
C LEU A 80 -23.85 -25.85 -1.56
N ILE A 81 -23.14 -26.80 -2.15
CA ILE A 81 -23.53 -28.22 -2.31
C ILE A 81 -23.63 -28.98 -0.99
N LEU A 82 -22.97 -28.53 0.08
CA LEU A 82 -22.82 -29.30 1.31
C LEU A 82 -24.15 -29.59 2.01
N ALA A 83 -25.04 -28.60 2.12
CA ALA A 83 -26.33 -28.82 2.76
C ALA A 83 -27.22 -29.75 1.93
N PRO A 84 -27.41 -29.55 0.60
CA PRO A 84 -28.17 -30.49 -0.21
C PRO A 84 -27.58 -31.89 -0.23
N LEU A 85 -26.25 -32.02 -0.24
CA LEU A 85 -25.58 -33.31 -0.19
C LEU A 85 -25.83 -34.01 1.15
N ALA A 86 -25.73 -33.30 2.28
CA ALA A 86 -26.03 -33.86 3.59
C ALA A 86 -27.49 -34.31 3.69
N LEU A 87 -28.41 -33.50 3.15
CA LEU A 87 -29.83 -33.86 3.05
C LEU A 87 -30.01 -35.12 2.19
N LEU A 88 -29.35 -35.21 1.04
CA LEU A 88 -29.45 -36.37 0.14
C LEU A 88 -28.95 -37.66 0.82
N VAL A 89 -27.77 -37.61 1.42
CA VAL A 89 -27.12 -38.77 2.08
C VAL A 89 -27.97 -39.30 3.23
N LEU A 90 -28.65 -38.42 3.98
CA LEU A 90 -29.45 -38.81 5.13
C LEU A 90 -30.92 -39.13 4.79
N SER A 91 -31.49 -38.48 3.77
CA SER A 91 -32.88 -38.69 3.35
C SER A 91 -33.06 -39.87 2.39
N ALA A 92 -32.05 -40.25 1.61
CA ALA A 92 -32.15 -41.41 0.72
C ALA A 92 -32.38 -42.73 1.47
N PRO A 93 -31.65 -43.06 2.56
CA PRO A 93 -31.96 -44.21 3.40
C PRO A 93 -33.36 -44.12 4.02
N ALA A 94 -33.77 -42.94 4.49
CA ALA A 94 -35.10 -42.74 5.06
C ALA A 94 -36.21 -43.09 4.04
N ALA A 95 -36.07 -42.60 2.80
CA ALA A 95 -37.03 -42.88 1.73
C ALA A 95 -37.10 -44.37 1.37
N VAL A 96 -35.96 -45.07 1.32
CA VAL A 96 -35.90 -46.52 1.06
C VAL A 96 -36.55 -47.31 2.20
N ILE A 97 -36.26 -46.95 3.45
CA ILE A 97 -36.86 -47.60 4.63
C ILE A 97 -38.36 -47.36 4.66
N TYR A 98 -38.82 -46.14 4.32
CA TYR A 98 -40.23 -45.81 4.21
C TYR A 98 -40.94 -46.62 3.12
N LEU A 99 -40.32 -46.78 1.95
CA LEU A 99 -40.86 -47.62 0.87
C LEU A 99 -41.01 -49.07 1.32
N TYR A 100 -40.00 -49.60 2.02
CA TYR A 100 -40.07 -50.95 2.55
C TYR A 100 -41.13 -51.09 3.65
N HIS A 101 -41.32 -50.05 4.48
CA HIS A 101 -42.43 -50.00 5.42
C HIS A 101 -43.78 -50.08 4.68
N ASP A 102 -43.98 -49.27 3.65
CA ASP A 102 -45.22 -49.25 2.86
C ASP A 102 -45.53 -50.63 2.25
N LEU A 103 -44.49 -51.36 1.84
CA LEU A 103 -44.62 -52.71 1.31
C LEU A 103 -44.87 -53.79 2.39
N THR A 104 -44.41 -53.60 3.63
CA THR A 104 -44.40 -54.66 4.66
C THR A 104 -45.29 -54.40 5.88
N GLY A 105 -45.75 -53.16 6.08
CA GLY A 105 -46.57 -52.73 7.21
C GLY A 105 -45.89 -52.78 8.58
N ARG A 106 -44.56 -52.97 8.66
CA ARG A 106 -43.83 -53.11 9.94
C ARG A 106 -43.56 -51.76 10.60
N THR A 107 -44.32 -51.42 11.64
CA THR A 107 -44.21 -50.16 12.40
C THR A 107 -42.80 -49.79 12.87
N SER A 108 -41.92 -50.75 13.16
CA SER A 108 -40.53 -50.49 13.54
C SER A 108 -39.72 -49.79 12.44
N LEU A 109 -40.04 -50.02 11.17
CA LEU A 109 -39.40 -49.36 10.03
C LEU A 109 -39.88 -47.92 9.86
N LEU A 110 -41.13 -47.62 10.24
CA LEU A 110 -41.63 -46.25 10.25
C LEU A 110 -40.81 -45.39 11.22
N LEU A 111 -40.64 -45.85 12.46
CA LEU A 111 -39.85 -45.17 13.49
C LEU A 111 -38.39 -44.97 13.06
N LEU A 112 -37.82 -45.96 12.36
CA LEU A 112 -36.46 -45.84 11.84
C LEU A 112 -36.38 -44.78 10.72
N SER A 113 -37.34 -44.75 9.79
CA SER A 113 -37.44 -43.71 8.77
C SER A 113 -37.61 -42.31 9.38
N GLU A 114 -38.47 -42.18 10.40
CA GLU A 114 -38.67 -40.94 11.15
C GLU A 114 -37.37 -40.44 11.81
N LEU A 115 -36.59 -41.35 12.40
CA LEU A 115 -35.30 -41.04 13.01
C LEU A 115 -34.28 -40.51 11.98
N PHE A 116 -34.12 -41.20 10.84
CA PHE A 116 -33.22 -40.75 9.78
C PHE A 116 -33.66 -39.40 9.18
N THR A 117 -34.98 -39.18 9.06
CA THR A 117 -35.54 -37.90 8.60
C THR A 117 -35.21 -36.77 9.59
N SER A 118 -35.32 -37.03 10.89
CA SER A 118 -34.94 -36.08 11.95
C SER A 118 -33.46 -35.72 11.90
N PHE A 119 -32.57 -36.71 11.75
CA PHE A 119 -31.13 -36.47 11.56
C PHE A 119 -30.86 -35.67 10.28
N GLY A 120 -31.47 -36.06 9.15
CA GLY A 120 -31.37 -35.35 7.89
C GLY A 120 -31.74 -33.88 8.01
N ALA A 121 -32.85 -33.59 8.69
CA ALA A 121 -33.28 -32.23 8.98
C ALA A 121 -32.28 -31.47 9.86
N ALA A 122 -31.81 -32.08 10.95
CA ALA A 122 -30.86 -31.45 11.87
C ALA A 122 -29.55 -31.06 11.16
N PHE A 123 -28.99 -31.95 10.34
CA PHE A 123 -27.78 -31.66 9.57
C PHE A 123 -28.04 -30.63 8.45
N TRP A 124 -29.18 -30.71 7.75
CA TRP A 124 -29.58 -29.70 6.76
C TRP A 124 -29.60 -28.29 7.37
N PHE A 125 -30.30 -28.09 8.49
CA PHE A 125 -30.38 -26.79 9.16
C PHE A 125 -29.01 -26.28 9.60
N SER A 126 -28.17 -27.17 10.10
CA SER A 126 -26.84 -26.83 10.61
C SER A 126 -25.91 -26.40 9.47
N PHE A 127 -25.87 -27.15 8.36
CA PHE A 127 -25.09 -26.78 7.18
C PHE A 127 -25.64 -25.56 6.47
N MET A 128 -26.96 -25.41 6.38
CA MET A 128 -27.60 -24.22 5.82
C MET A 128 -27.19 -22.96 6.59
N ALA A 129 -27.33 -22.98 7.92
CA ALA A 129 -27.03 -21.83 8.76
C ALA A 129 -25.54 -21.45 8.74
N VAL A 130 -24.65 -22.44 8.81
CA VAL A 130 -23.21 -22.21 8.99
C VAL A 130 -22.47 -22.03 7.66
N VAL A 131 -22.92 -22.65 6.57
CA VAL A 131 -22.14 -22.77 5.33
C VAL A 131 -22.89 -22.21 4.12
N THR A 132 -24.08 -22.72 3.80
CA THR A 132 -24.78 -22.41 2.54
C THR A 132 -25.33 -20.97 2.53
N LEU A 133 -25.96 -20.51 3.61
CA LEU A 133 -26.52 -19.15 3.67
C LEU A 133 -25.44 -18.06 3.61
N PRO A 134 -24.32 -18.15 4.35
CA PRO A 134 -23.19 -17.23 4.16
C PRO A 134 -22.67 -17.21 2.72
N ALA A 135 -22.56 -18.37 2.07
CA ALA A 135 -22.11 -18.51 0.68
C ALA A 135 -23.11 -17.95 -0.35
N MET A 136 -24.42 -17.92 -0.07
CA MET A 136 -25.37 -17.16 -0.88
C MET A 136 -25.30 -15.66 -0.61
N GLY A 137 -24.99 -15.26 0.64
CA GLY A 137 -24.78 -13.87 1.06
C GLY A 137 -23.64 -13.19 0.29
N SER A 138 -22.45 -13.79 0.25
CA SER A 138 -21.98 -14.40 -0.99
C SER A 138 -22.24 -13.65 -2.32
N VAL A 139 -22.78 -14.47 -3.21
CA VAL A 139 -23.25 -14.11 -4.54
C VAL A 139 -24.12 -12.84 -4.54
N LEU A 140 -24.97 -12.64 -3.52
CA LEU A 140 -25.89 -11.49 -3.44
C LEU A 140 -25.20 -10.15 -3.29
N LEU A 141 -24.20 -10.04 -2.42
CA LEU A 141 -23.54 -8.76 -2.17
C LEU A 141 -22.76 -8.32 -3.39
N LEU A 142 -22.11 -9.26 -4.09
CA LEU A 142 -21.43 -8.99 -5.36
C LEU A 142 -22.42 -8.52 -6.43
N ALA A 143 -23.58 -9.17 -6.54
CA ALA A 143 -24.65 -8.74 -7.45
C ALA A 143 -25.19 -7.33 -7.10
N GLY A 144 -25.11 -6.93 -5.83
CA GLY A 144 -25.39 -5.58 -5.35
C GLY A 144 -24.31 -4.57 -5.72
N GLU A 145 -23.03 -4.91 -5.52
CA GLU A 145 -21.88 -4.05 -5.88
C GLU A 145 -21.81 -3.81 -7.39
N ILE A 146 -22.18 -4.78 -8.23
CA ILE A 146 -22.30 -4.61 -9.69
C ILE A 146 -23.22 -3.43 -10.04
N LYS A 147 -24.34 -3.24 -9.31
CA LYS A 147 -25.21 -2.08 -9.51
C LYS A 147 -24.55 -0.78 -9.08
N GLY A 148 -23.78 -0.81 -7.99
CA GLY A 148 -23.03 0.35 -7.50
C GLY A 148 -21.97 0.81 -8.49
N MET A 149 -21.17 -0.13 -9.02
CA MET A 149 -20.11 0.17 -10.00
C MET A 149 -20.67 0.60 -11.35
N ALA A 150 -21.78 0.02 -11.82
CA ALA A 150 -22.42 0.44 -13.08
C ALA A 150 -23.05 1.85 -13.01
N VAL A 151 -23.45 2.29 -11.81
CA VAL A 151 -24.02 3.63 -11.58
C VAL A 151 -22.95 4.68 -11.25
N GLY A 152 -21.82 4.26 -10.65
CA GLY A 152 -20.68 5.14 -10.31
C GLY A 152 -19.67 5.39 -11.43
N LEU A 153 -19.92 4.89 -12.65
CA LEU A 153 -19.06 5.10 -13.83
C LEU A 153 -19.50 6.29 -14.71
N LEU A 154 -20.42 7.14 -14.24
CA LEU A 154 -20.59 8.50 -14.74
C LEU A 154 -19.52 9.39 -14.10
N PRO A 155 -18.87 10.30 -14.85
CA PRO A 155 -17.74 11.07 -14.34
C PRO A 155 -18.15 11.83 -13.08
N CYS A 156 -17.32 11.72 -12.04
CA CYS A 156 -17.38 12.59 -10.88
C CYS A 156 -17.11 14.02 -11.32
N ASP A 157 -18.16 14.72 -11.72
CA ASP A 157 -18.15 16.16 -11.89
C ASP A 157 -18.06 16.82 -10.50
N ARG A 158 -17.17 17.83 -10.44
CA ARG A 158 -16.87 18.66 -9.28
C ARG A 158 -18.15 19.23 -8.67
N LYS A 159 -18.35 19.06 -7.36
CA LYS A 159 -19.11 20.03 -6.56
C LYS A 159 -18.12 20.83 -5.72
N GLY A 160 -17.84 22.03 -6.20
CA GLY A 160 -17.03 23.04 -5.54
C GLY A 160 -17.20 24.35 -6.27
N GLU A 161 -18.38 24.96 -6.13
CA GLU A 161 -18.60 26.36 -6.52
C GLU A 161 -19.24 27.06 -5.32
N PRO A 162 -18.61 28.11 -4.76
CA PRO A 162 -19.21 28.92 -3.71
C PRO A 162 -19.92 30.11 -4.35
N THR A 163 -21.25 30.11 -4.35
CA THR A 163 -22.02 31.33 -4.54
C THR A 163 -21.99 32.13 -3.23
N GLY A 164 -21.32 33.28 -3.28
CA GLY A 164 -21.38 34.27 -2.22
C GLY A 164 -22.71 35.01 -2.25
N GLU A 165 -23.34 35.13 -1.09
CA GLU A 165 -24.23 36.25 -0.77
C GLU A 165 -24.11 36.57 0.73
N ARG A 166 -23.60 37.78 1.02
CA ARG A 166 -23.65 38.40 2.34
C ARG A 166 -25.08 38.85 2.61
N GLN A 167 -25.65 38.50 3.77
CA GLN A 167 -26.41 39.47 4.56
C GLN A 167 -26.52 39.08 6.05
N ASN A 168 -26.24 40.10 6.85
CA ASN A 168 -26.22 40.26 8.30
C ASN A 168 -27.34 39.58 9.12
N GLY A 169 -27.04 39.19 10.37
CA GLY A 169 -28.06 38.98 11.40
C GLY A 169 -27.58 38.32 12.70
N LEU A 170 -27.26 39.17 13.68
CA LEU A 170 -27.29 39.01 15.16
C LEU A 170 -27.64 37.65 15.83
N SER A 171 -26.81 37.34 16.85
CA SER A 171 -27.16 36.86 18.21
C SER A 171 -27.89 35.51 18.38
N GLY A 172 -27.25 34.60 19.13
CA GLY A 172 -27.96 33.48 19.75
C GLY A 172 -27.05 32.40 20.32
N ASN A 173 -26.84 32.42 21.64
CA ASN A 173 -26.37 31.28 22.42
C ASN A 173 -27.26 30.05 22.16
N GLY A 174 -26.64 28.89 21.93
CA GLY A 174 -27.37 27.63 21.83
C GLY A 174 -26.42 26.44 21.75
N SER A 175 -26.29 25.73 22.88
CA SER A 175 -25.77 24.36 22.94
C SER A 175 -26.58 23.46 21.99
N GLY A 176 -25.95 22.98 20.93
CA GLY A 176 -26.56 22.12 19.92
C GLY A 176 -25.70 20.91 19.65
N THR A 177 -26.14 19.77 20.17
CA THR A 177 -25.71 18.42 19.78
C THR A 177 -25.76 18.26 18.25
N LEU A 178 -24.63 17.88 17.65
CA LEU A 178 -24.52 17.47 16.25
C LEU A 178 -25.45 16.28 15.94
N PRO A 179 -26.21 16.31 14.85
CA PRO A 179 -26.94 15.14 14.39
C PRO A 179 -25.96 14.18 13.69
N ASP A 180 -25.88 12.98 14.25
CA ASP A 180 -25.25 11.80 13.67
C ASP A 180 -26.08 11.33 12.46
N ASP A 181 -25.86 11.94 11.28
CA ASP A 181 -26.43 11.46 10.02
C ASP A 181 -25.51 10.41 9.39
N GLN A 182 -25.28 9.32 10.13
CA GLN A 182 -25.00 8.03 9.55
C GLN A 182 -26.29 7.22 9.56
N SER A 183 -27.18 7.52 8.61
CA SER A 183 -28.25 6.58 8.26
C SER A 183 -27.62 5.30 7.69
N LYS A 184 -27.38 4.38 8.63
CA LYS A 184 -27.05 2.97 8.44
C LYS A 184 -27.94 2.37 7.36
N ARG A 185 -27.44 2.30 6.12
CA ARG A 185 -27.84 1.22 5.20
C ARG A 185 -27.32 -0.08 5.80
N LYS A 186 -28.10 -0.65 6.71
CA LYS A 186 -27.92 -2.00 7.24
C LYS A 186 -28.93 -2.92 6.53
N PRO A 187 -28.73 -3.30 5.25
CA PRO A 187 -29.58 -4.30 4.60
C PRO A 187 -29.32 -5.72 5.14
N ARG A 188 -28.38 -5.86 6.11
CA ARG A 188 -27.87 -7.11 6.65
C ARG A 188 -28.91 -7.97 7.39
N GLY A 189 -29.95 -7.38 7.97
CA GLY A 189 -30.97 -8.10 8.75
C GLY A 189 -32.17 -8.51 7.91
N ASP A 190 -32.78 -7.55 7.22
CA ASP A 190 -34.12 -7.69 6.65
C ASP A 190 -34.27 -8.85 5.67
N PHE A 191 -33.24 -9.14 4.87
CA PHE A 191 -33.34 -10.17 3.85
C PHE A 191 -33.49 -11.58 4.44
N TRP A 192 -32.61 -11.96 5.36
CA TRP A 192 -32.63 -13.28 5.98
C TRP A 192 -33.86 -13.47 6.87
N HIS A 193 -34.27 -12.41 7.57
CA HIS A 193 -35.48 -12.44 8.39
C HIS A 193 -36.71 -12.71 7.51
N ARG A 194 -36.81 -12.10 6.32
CA ARG A 194 -37.91 -12.35 5.38
C ARG A 194 -37.93 -13.79 4.84
N ALA A 195 -36.78 -14.36 4.50
CA ALA A 195 -36.72 -15.74 4.01
C ALA A 195 -37.13 -16.76 5.11
N ILE A 196 -36.65 -16.56 6.34
CA ILE A 196 -37.04 -17.39 7.49
C ILE A 196 -38.55 -17.26 7.75
N ILE A 197 -39.06 -16.03 7.83
CA ILE A 197 -40.49 -15.76 8.04
C ILE A 197 -41.33 -16.43 6.94
N ALA A 198 -40.95 -16.30 5.67
CA ALA A 198 -41.65 -16.92 4.56
C ALA A 198 -41.66 -18.46 4.68
N SER A 199 -40.54 -19.08 5.07
CA SER A 199 -40.47 -20.54 5.27
C SER A 199 -41.36 -21.02 6.43
N VAL A 200 -41.43 -20.26 7.52
CA VAL A 200 -42.28 -20.58 8.68
C VAL A 200 -43.76 -20.44 8.32
N ILE A 201 -44.15 -19.36 7.63
CA ILE A 201 -45.52 -19.15 7.16
C ILE A 201 -45.92 -20.28 6.20
N LEU A 202 -45.06 -20.63 5.24
CA LEU A 202 -45.33 -21.69 4.29
C LEU A 202 -45.48 -23.05 4.99
N ALA A 203 -44.63 -23.35 5.98
CA ALA A 203 -44.74 -24.57 6.78
C ALA A 203 -46.07 -24.64 7.54
N LEU A 204 -46.48 -23.54 8.19
CA LEU A 204 -47.76 -23.45 8.90
C LEU A 204 -48.95 -23.69 7.94
N VAL A 205 -48.90 -23.14 6.73
CA VAL A 205 -49.93 -23.37 5.71
C VAL A 205 -49.97 -24.84 5.29
N ILE A 206 -48.83 -25.48 5.05
CA ILE A 206 -48.76 -26.91 4.68
C ILE A 206 -49.34 -27.79 5.80
N VAL A 207 -49.00 -27.50 7.06
CA VAL A 207 -49.51 -28.22 8.23
C VAL A 207 -51.03 -28.04 8.37
N LEU A 208 -51.52 -26.80 8.24
CA LEU A 208 -52.95 -26.50 8.28
C LEU A 208 -53.71 -27.22 7.15
N LEU A 209 -53.15 -27.24 5.95
CA LEU A 209 -53.75 -27.91 4.79
C LEU A 209 -53.79 -29.43 4.98
N SER A 210 -52.71 -30.03 5.51
CA SER A 210 -52.66 -31.46 5.85
C SER A 210 -53.70 -31.81 6.92
N PHE A 211 -53.84 -30.95 7.94
CA PHE A 211 -54.87 -31.12 8.98
C PHE A 211 -56.30 -31.04 8.40
N LEU A 212 -56.57 -30.08 7.51
CA LEU A 212 -57.88 -29.91 6.88
C LEU A 212 -58.23 -31.03 5.88
N THR A 213 -57.24 -31.58 5.19
CA THR A 213 -57.45 -32.61 4.15
C THR A 213 -57.33 -34.03 4.68
N GLY A 214 -56.79 -34.23 5.88
CA GLY A 214 -56.54 -35.56 6.47
C GLY A 214 -55.41 -36.35 5.79
N ILE A 215 -54.64 -35.72 4.90
CA ILE A 215 -53.54 -36.37 4.17
C ILE A 215 -52.30 -36.40 5.07
N SER A 216 -51.77 -37.59 5.33
CA SER A 216 -50.50 -37.77 6.06
C SER A 216 -49.33 -37.29 5.21
N LEU A 217 -48.46 -36.46 5.80
CA LEU A 217 -47.27 -35.93 5.12
C LEU A 217 -46.13 -36.96 5.05
N SER A 218 -46.27 -38.12 5.70
CA SER A 218 -45.26 -39.19 5.74
C SER A 218 -44.76 -39.63 4.35
N GLY A 219 -45.63 -39.64 3.34
CA GLY A 219 -45.26 -39.92 1.94
C GLY A 219 -44.32 -38.88 1.32
N ALA A 220 -44.25 -37.66 1.88
CA ALA A 220 -43.41 -36.59 1.35
C ALA A 220 -41.91 -36.80 1.60
N VAL A 221 -41.53 -37.74 2.48
CA VAL A 221 -40.13 -38.16 2.68
C VAL A 221 -39.51 -38.64 1.36
N PHE A 222 -40.31 -39.23 0.46
CA PHE A 222 -39.87 -39.69 -0.86
C PHE A 222 -39.39 -38.55 -1.77
N PHE A 223 -39.89 -37.32 -1.61
CA PHE A 223 -39.50 -36.17 -2.42
C PHE A 223 -38.22 -35.48 -1.92
N MET A 224 -37.73 -35.81 -0.73
CA MET A 224 -36.56 -35.16 -0.14
C MET A 224 -35.25 -35.43 -0.91
N PRO A 225 -34.95 -36.66 -1.33
CA PRO A 225 -33.79 -36.92 -2.20
C PRO A 225 -33.90 -36.19 -3.54
N LEU A 226 -35.10 -36.13 -4.13
CA LEU A 226 -35.35 -35.44 -5.39
C LEU A 226 -35.11 -33.93 -5.24
N ALA A 227 -35.65 -33.32 -4.18
CA ALA A 227 -35.44 -31.91 -3.85
C ALA A 227 -33.96 -31.62 -3.61
N ALA A 228 -33.25 -32.50 -2.91
CA ALA A 228 -31.81 -32.39 -2.68
C ALA A 228 -31.01 -32.43 -4.00
N ILE A 229 -31.31 -33.35 -4.92
CA ILE A 229 -30.68 -33.41 -6.25
C ILE A 229 -30.97 -32.14 -7.06
N LEU A 230 -32.21 -31.65 -7.04
CA LEU A 230 -32.58 -30.42 -7.74
C LEU A 230 -31.83 -29.21 -7.19
N MET A 231 -31.67 -29.11 -5.86
CA MET A 231 -30.86 -28.06 -5.23
C MET A 231 -29.38 -28.18 -5.60
N LEU A 232 -28.82 -29.40 -5.63
CA LEU A 232 -27.44 -29.63 -6.10
C LEU A 232 -27.23 -29.10 -7.52
N LEU A 233 -28.17 -29.38 -8.43
CA LEU A 233 -28.11 -28.89 -9.81
C LEU A 233 -28.21 -27.37 -9.87
N LEU A 234 -29.14 -26.77 -9.12
CA LEU A 234 -29.30 -25.32 -9.03
C LEU A 234 -28.04 -24.63 -8.48
N ASP A 235 -27.43 -25.19 -7.44
CA ASP A 235 -26.20 -24.66 -6.85
C ASP A 235 -25.02 -24.72 -7.82
N VAL A 236 -24.90 -25.80 -8.61
CA VAL A 236 -23.89 -25.90 -9.67
C VAL A 236 -24.11 -24.82 -10.73
N ILE A 237 -25.36 -24.61 -11.16
CA ILE A 237 -25.70 -23.56 -12.13
C ILE A 237 -25.38 -22.17 -11.56
N ILE A 238 -25.73 -21.90 -10.30
CA ILE A 238 -25.43 -20.61 -9.63
C ILE A 238 -23.93 -20.35 -9.62
N VAL A 239 -23.12 -21.36 -9.30
CA VAL A 239 -21.66 -21.21 -9.25
C VAL A 239 -21.09 -20.94 -10.64
N GLU A 240 -21.57 -21.65 -11.66
CA GLU A 240 -21.09 -21.45 -13.02
C GLU A 240 -21.49 -20.07 -13.54
N GLU A 241 -22.70 -19.63 -13.26
CA GLU A 241 -23.17 -18.29 -13.61
C GLU A 241 -22.44 -17.20 -12.82
N PHE A 242 -22.13 -17.46 -11.55
CA PHE A 242 -21.28 -16.58 -10.73
C PHE A 242 -19.89 -16.44 -11.34
N ARG A 243 -19.25 -17.54 -11.73
CA ARG A 243 -17.95 -17.52 -12.42
C ARG A 243 -18.02 -16.76 -13.73
N TYR A 244 -19.07 -16.97 -14.49
CA TYR A 244 -19.30 -16.24 -15.73
C TYR A 244 -19.42 -14.72 -15.50
N MET A 245 -20.20 -14.31 -14.49
CA MET A 245 -20.30 -12.90 -14.10
C MET A 245 -18.97 -12.35 -13.61
N LEU A 246 -18.23 -13.10 -12.79
CA LEU A 246 -16.91 -12.73 -12.28
C LEU A 246 -15.93 -12.53 -13.44
N SER A 247 -15.86 -13.45 -14.38
CA SER A 247 -15.05 -13.33 -15.61
C SER A 247 -15.44 -12.10 -16.42
N GLY A 248 -16.73 -11.79 -16.52
CA GLY A 248 -17.22 -10.58 -17.18
C GLY A 248 -16.80 -9.27 -16.48
N MET A 249 -16.63 -9.26 -15.16
CA MET A 249 -16.11 -8.11 -14.40
C MET A 249 -14.59 -7.98 -14.46
N MET A 250 -13.90 -9.12 -14.50
CA MET A 250 -12.46 -9.18 -14.65
C MET A 250 -12.02 -8.78 -16.06
N ALA A 251 -12.87 -9.01 -17.06
CA ALA A 251 -12.65 -8.55 -18.43
C ALA A 251 -12.52 -7.02 -18.46
N GLU A 252 -11.33 -6.57 -18.82
CA GLU A 252 -11.00 -5.17 -18.99
C GLU A 252 -11.81 -4.61 -20.17
N LYS A 253 -12.71 -3.65 -19.93
CA LYS A 253 -13.30 -2.88 -21.03
C LYS A 253 -12.19 -2.02 -21.63
N PRO A 254 -12.06 -1.94 -22.97
CA PRO A 254 -11.22 -0.93 -23.57
C PRO A 254 -11.79 0.44 -23.20
N GLN A 255 -11.21 1.06 -22.18
CA GLN A 255 -11.41 2.48 -21.95
C GLN A 255 -10.61 3.21 -23.03
N PRO A 256 -11.17 4.27 -23.64
CA PRO A 256 -10.35 5.17 -24.44
C PRO A 256 -9.22 5.66 -23.54
N GLU A 257 -8.00 5.45 -24.02
CA GLU A 257 -6.76 5.86 -23.37
C GLU A 257 -6.82 7.37 -23.08
N VAL A 258 -7.12 7.71 -21.83
CA VAL A 258 -6.70 8.98 -21.24
C VAL A 258 -6.06 8.66 -19.89
N CYS A 259 -4.94 7.96 -19.94
CA CYS A 259 -3.87 8.23 -18.99
C CYS A 259 -2.87 9.08 -19.75
N ASN A 260 -3.08 10.39 -19.79
CA ASN A 260 -1.98 11.31 -20.06
C ASN A 260 -0.95 11.09 -18.95
N PRO A 261 0.27 10.62 -19.24
CA PRO A 261 1.35 10.66 -18.28
C PRO A 261 1.80 12.13 -18.20
N GLY A 262 1.10 12.93 -17.40
CA GLY A 262 1.37 14.37 -17.31
C GLY A 262 0.19 15.25 -16.94
N GLN A 263 -0.86 14.75 -16.31
CA GLN A 263 -1.78 15.64 -15.60
C GLN A 263 -1.24 15.89 -14.19
N THR A 264 -0.24 16.77 -14.12
CA THR A 264 -0.16 17.70 -13.00
C THR A 264 -1.57 18.26 -12.78
N ALA A 265 -2.04 18.18 -11.54
CA ALA A 265 -3.22 18.91 -11.07
C ALA A 265 -3.29 20.29 -11.74
N ASP A 266 -4.50 20.72 -12.13
CA ASP A 266 -4.77 22.02 -12.74
C ASP A 266 -3.81 23.09 -12.19
N PRO A 267 -3.11 23.85 -13.05
CA PRO A 267 -2.27 24.96 -12.65
C PRO A 267 -3.16 26.15 -12.24
N GLU A 268 -4.08 25.94 -11.31
CA GLU A 268 -4.59 27.02 -10.48
C GLU A 268 -3.40 27.46 -9.62
N THR A 269 -2.70 28.48 -10.13
CA THR A 269 -1.74 29.34 -9.41
C THR A 269 -1.04 28.63 -8.26
N ALA A 270 0.04 27.90 -8.58
CA ALA A 270 0.92 27.28 -7.60
C ALA A 270 1.55 28.37 -6.71
N GLU A 271 0.84 28.73 -5.64
CA GLU A 271 1.23 29.71 -4.63
C GLU A 271 1.89 29.01 -3.42
N GLY A 272 2.72 29.76 -2.69
CA GLY A 272 3.30 29.31 -1.42
C GLY A 272 4.44 28.29 -1.54
N PHE A 273 4.49 27.34 -0.61
CA PHE A 273 5.61 26.40 -0.43
C PHE A 273 5.84 25.47 -1.64
N ARG A 274 4.79 25.22 -2.42
CA ARG A 274 4.88 24.41 -3.64
C ARG A 274 5.83 25.05 -4.66
N SER A 275 5.83 26.37 -4.77
CA SER A 275 6.75 27.10 -5.65
C SER A 275 8.20 26.91 -5.19
N VAL A 276 8.46 26.91 -3.88
CA VAL A 276 9.81 26.67 -3.31
C VAL A 276 10.35 25.30 -3.69
N ILE A 277 9.54 24.25 -3.57
CA ILE A 277 9.92 22.90 -3.97
C ILE A 277 10.16 22.83 -5.48
N MET A 278 9.27 23.40 -6.29
CA MET A 278 9.41 23.37 -7.76
C MET A 278 10.63 24.16 -8.25
N VAL A 279 10.90 25.34 -7.70
CA VAL A 279 12.09 26.13 -8.03
C VAL A 279 13.34 25.33 -7.67
N ALA A 280 13.36 24.71 -6.48
CA ALA A 280 14.45 23.84 -6.10
C ALA A 280 14.63 22.75 -7.16
N ASP A 281 13.60 21.98 -7.52
CA ASP A 281 13.65 20.90 -8.52
C ASP A 281 14.16 21.37 -9.90
N HIS A 282 13.63 22.48 -10.41
CA HIS A 282 13.95 23.04 -11.72
C HIS A 282 15.29 23.79 -11.76
N TYR A 283 15.88 24.12 -10.60
CA TYR A 283 17.10 24.93 -10.53
C TYR A 283 18.23 24.45 -11.46
N PRO A 284 18.58 23.14 -11.52
CA PRO A 284 19.62 22.66 -12.42
C PRO A 284 19.27 22.84 -13.91
N ASP A 285 17.98 22.79 -14.28
CA ASP A 285 17.55 23.00 -15.66
C ASP A 285 17.59 24.50 -16.04
N ILE A 286 17.22 25.37 -15.10
CA ILE A 286 17.27 26.83 -15.26
C ILE A 286 18.71 27.29 -15.51
N ILE A 287 19.66 26.90 -14.65
CA ILE A 287 21.07 27.30 -14.80
C ILE A 287 21.74 26.70 -16.05
N SER A 288 21.23 25.57 -16.55
CA SER A 288 21.66 24.97 -17.81
C SER A 288 21.04 25.64 -19.04
N GLY A 289 20.14 26.61 -18.88
CA GLY A 289 19.56 27.37 -19.99
C GLY A 289 18.16 26.93 -20.43
N ARG A 290 17.50 26.01 -19.72
CA ARG A 290 16.12 25.60 -20.02
C ARG A 290 15.15 26.39 -19.15
N TYR A 291 14.42 27.31 -19.78
CA TYR A 291 13.47 28.21 -19.09
C TYR A 291 12.00 27.93 -19.46
N ASP A 292 11.70 26.80 -20.12
CA ASP A 292 10.36 26.53 -20.67
C ASP A 292 9.26 26.64 -19.60
N TYR A 293 9.50 26.05 -18.42
CA TYR A 293 8.56 26.16 -17.31
C TYR A 293 8.42 27.60 -16.80
N LEU A 294 9.52 28.33 -16.66
CA LEU A 294 9.53 29.72 -16.22
C LEU A 294 8.74 30.62 -17.19
N VAL A 295 8.94 30.43 -18.49
CA VAL A 295 8.31 31.26 -19.53
C VAL A 295 6.84 30.92 -19.70
N LEU A 296 6.48 29.63 -19.65
CA LEU A 296 5.13 29.15 -19.99
C LEU A 296 4.21 28.93 -18.79
N HIS A 297 4.73 28.58 -17.60
CA HIS A 297 3.90 28.12 -16.47
C HIS A 297 4.13 28.85 -15.14
N ALA A 298 5.27 29.50 -14.91
CA ALA A 298 5.58 30.10 -13.60
C ALA A 298 4.70 31.31 -13.23
N GLY A 299 4.26 31.36 -11.98
CA GLY A 299 3.61 32.54 -11.38
C GLY A 299 4.55 33.39 -10.55
N ASP A 300 4.02 34.43 -9.91
CA ASP A 300 4.78 35.40 -9.11
C ASP A 300 5.52 34.78 -7.91
N ALA A 301 4.89 33.83 -7.20
CA ALA A 301 5.53 33.14 -6.07
C ALA A 301 6.79 32.35 -6.50
N TYR A 302 6.72 31.68 -7.65
CA TYR A 302 7.85 30.97 -8.25
C TYR A 302 8.98 31.92 -8.65
N ALA A 303 8.63 33.03 -9.31
CA ALA A 303 9.60 34.04 -9.72
C ALA A 303 10.28 34.71 -8.51
N THR A 304 9.52 35.01 -7.46
CA THR A 304 10.03 35.60 -6.21
C THR A 304 11.05 34.69 -5.54
N GLU A 305 10.77 33.39 -5.43
CA GLU A 305 11.74 32.44 -4.86
C GLU A 305 13.01 32.34 -5.73
N LEU A 306 12.87 32.36 -7.06
CA LEU A 306 14.03 32.34 -7.95
C LEU A 306 14.91 33.60 -7.78
N ILE A 307 14.29 34.78 -7.63
CA ILE A 307 14.99 36.03 -7.31
C ILE A 307 15.70 35.92 -5.95
N ALA A 308 15.02 35.38 -4.93
CA ALA A 308 15.59 35.19 -3.61
C ALA A 308 16.78 34.21 -3.62
N ILE A 309 16.75 33.15 -4.43
CA ILE A 309 17.89 32.24 -4.63
C ILE A 309 19.04 32.96 -5.34
N ALA A 310 18.76 33.76 -6.36
CA ALA A 310 19.79 34.53 -7.07
C ALA A 310 20.48 35.54 -6.13
N ALA A 311 19.71 36.21 -5.28
CA ALA A 311 20.24 37.13 -4.27
C ALA A 311 21.10 36.42 -3.20
N ARG A 312 20.77 35.17 -2.84
CA ARG A 312 21.52 34.37 -1.86
C ARG A 312 22.78 33.74 -2.44
N THR A 313 22.71 33.24 -3.66
CA THR A 313 23.78 32.44 -4.28
C THR A 313 24.73 33.24 -5.16
N PHE A 314 24.30 34.43 -5.62
CA PHE A 314 24.99 35.25 -6.61
C PHE A 314 25.45 34.41 -7.83
N ASP A 315 24.62 33.44 -8.25
CA ASP A 315 24.92 32.59 -9.39
C ASP A 315 24.62 33.33 -10.71
N PRO A 316 25.65 33.65 -11.52
CA PRO A 316 25.48 34.36 -12.79
C PRO A 316 24.75 33.52 -13.84
N ALA A 317 24.64 32.20 -13.67
CA ALA A 317 23.85 31.35 -14.54
C ALA A 317 22.34 31.66 -14.47
N LEU A 318 21.90 32.32 -13.40
CA LEU A 318 20.51 32.76 -13.24
C LEU A 318 20.20 34.07 -13.97
N LEU A 319 21.21 34.82 -14.45
CA LEU A 319 21.00 36.09 -15.15
C LEU A 319 19.99 36.01 -16.29
N PRO A 320 20.00 35.00 -17.19
CA PRO A 320 19.02 34.94 -18.26
C PRO A 320 17.61 34.67 -17.73
N ALA A 321 17.47 33.89 -16.66
CA ALA A 321 16.17 33.66 -16.01
C ALA A 321 15.61 34.92 -15.38
N LEU A 322 16.45 35.70 -14.66
CA LEU A 322 16.04 36.98 -14.08
C LEU A 322 15.67 38.00 -15.15
N LYS A 323 16.40 38.06 -16.27
CA LYS A 323 16.05 38.91 -17.43
C LYS A 323 14.71 38.48 -18.04
N ALA A 324 14.47 37.18 -18.16
CA ALA A 324 13.19 36.65 -18.63
C ALA A 324 12.03 37.08 -17.71
N ILE A 325 12.22 37.01 -16.39
CA ILE A 325 11.24 37.50 -15.41
C ILE A 325 11.03 39.02 -15.56
N ALA A 326 12.11 39.81 -15.55
CA ALA A 326 12.03 41.28 -15.63
C ALA A 326 11.30 41.77 -16.89
N SER A 327 11.49 41.08 -18.02
CA SER A 327 10.85 41.40 -19.30
C SER A 327 9.44 40.80 -19.47
N GLY A 328 9.07 39.80 -18.66
CA GLY A 328 7.86 39.00 -18.87
C GLY A 328 6.60 39.70 -18.37
N SER A 329 5.70 40.11 -19.28
CA SER A 329 4.45 40.81 -18.96
C SER A 329 3.47 40.03 -18.08
N ARG A 330 3.67 38.72 -17.92
CA ARG A 330 2.86 37.84 -17.06
C ARG A 330 3.10 38.04 -15.56
N PHE A 331 4.25 38.58 -15.18
CA PHE A 331 4.63 38.75 -13.78
C PHE A 331 4.22 40.13 -13.28
N SER A 332 3.87 40.25 -12.00
CA SER A 332 3.53 41.56 -11.43
C SER A 332 4.68 42.56 -11.55
N GLU A 333 4.32 43.84 -11.59
CA GLU A 333 5.29 44.92 -11.70
C GLU A 333 6.33 44.91 -10.58
N LYS A 334 5.93 44.52 -9.36
CA LYS A 334 6.82 44.34 -8.21
C LYS A 334 7.89 43.28 -8.48
N VAL A 335 7.47 42.07 -8.86
CA VAL A 335 8.39 40.94 -9.14
C VAL A 335 9.32 41.28 -10.31
N ARG A 336 8.82 41.97 -11.35
CA ARG A 336 9.66 42.44 -12.47
C ARG A 336 10.73 43.44 -12.03
N HIS A 337 10.36 44.41 -11.16
CA HIS A 337 11.32 45.38 -10.62
C HIS A 337 12.37 44.71 -9.73
N GLU A 338 11.97 43.79 -8.87
CA GLU A 338 12.90 43.02 -8.01
C GLU A 338 13.86 42.17 -8.86
N ALA A 339 13.36 41.51 -9.91
CA ALA A 339 14.20 40.78 -10.85
C ALA A 339 15.21 41.70 -11.56
N ALA A 340 14.78 42.87 -12.02
CA ALA A 340 15.67 43.85 -12.66
C ALA A 340 16.75 44.36 -11.70
N ALA A 341 16.40 44.61 -10.43
CA ALA A 341 17.37 44.94 -9.39
C ALA A 341 18.37 43.80 -9.15
N GLY A 342 17.89 42.55 -9.09
CA GLY A 342 18.74 41.36 -9.00
C GLY A 342 19.71 41.22 -10.17
N VAL A 343 19.26 41.46 -11.41
CA VAL A 343 20.13 41.49 -12.60
C VAL A 343 21.24 42.53 -12.43
N ALA A 344 20.90 43.76 -12.05
CA ALA A 344 21.88 44.84 -11.88
C ALA A 344 22.94 44.50 -10.79
N VAL A 345 22.52 43.88 -9.68
CA VAL A 345 23.42 43.44 -8.61
C VAL A 345 24.38 42.36 -9.11
N VAL A 346 23.87 41.31 -9.76
CA VAL A 346 24.70 40.20 -10.23
C VAL A 346 25.61 40.63 -11.40
N GLU A 347 25.15 41.46 -12.34
CA GLU A 347 26.00 41.98 -13.44
C GLU A 347 27.09 42.92 -12.93
N LYS A 348 26.79 43.77 -11.95
CA LYS A 348 27.80 44.62 -11.28
C LYS A 348 28.86 43.78 -10.57
N TYR A 349 28.47 42.65 -10.00
CA TYR A 349 29.38 41.73 -9.32
C TYR A 349 30.38 41.06 -10.29
N TYR A 350 29.93 40.65 -11.49
CA TYR A 350 30.77 39.93 -12.46
C TYR A 350 31.46 40.80 -13.53
N SER A 351 31.22 42.11 -13.58
CA SER A 351 31.85 43.02 -14.56
C SER A 351 33.28 43.45 -14.20
N ASP A 352 33.71 43.36 -12.93
CA ASP A 352 35.09 43.65 -12.50
C ASP A 352 35.55 42.68 -11.38
N PRO A 353 35.97 41.44 -11.73
CA PRO A 353 36.31 40.41 -10.75
C PRO A 353 37.59 40.68 -9.95
N VAL A 354 38.50 41.52 -10.47
CA VAL A 354 39.78 41.83 -9.80
C VAL A 354 39.57 42.86 -8.69
N ARG A 355 38.75 43.88 -8.95
CA ARG A 355 38.47 44.97 -8.01
C ARG A 355 37.45 44.60 -6.92
N ASN A 356 36.66 43.55 -7.15
CA ASN A 356 35.72 42.97 -6.19
C ASN A 356 36.22 41.63 -5.60
N SER A 357 37.53 41.37 -5.63
CA SER A 357 38.13 40.13 -5.12
C SER A 357 37.91 39.88 -3.63
N ASP A 358 37.75 40.94 -2.82
CA ASP A 358 37.36 40.84 -1.41
C ASP A 358 35.89 40.42 -1.23
N LEU A 359 35.03 40.63 -2.24
CA LEU A 359 33.63 40.18 -2.28
C LEU A 359 33.48 38.75 -2.82
N LEU A 360 34.44 38.25 -3.64
CA LEU A 360 34.55 36.82 -3.98
C LEU A 360 34.79 35.93 -2.75
N ARG A 361 35.26 36.50 -1.64
CA ARG A 361 35.44 35.83 -0.34
C ARG A 361 34.15 35.76 0.50
N LEU A 362 33.09 36.49 0.14
CA LEU A 362 31.93 36.71 1.01
C LEU A 362 30.77 35.70 0.87
N PRO A 363 31.00 34.49 0.30
CA PRO A 363 30.33 33.32 0.86
C PRO A 363 31.26 32.09 0.89
N GLY A 364 32.49 32.18 1.37
CA GLY A 364 33.36 30.99 1.55
C GLY A 364 33.59 30.16 0.27
N ILE A 365 33.39 30.75 -0.92
CA ILE A 365 33.55 30.08 -2.21
C ILE A 365 35.05 30.00 -2.48
N SER A 366 35.58 28.79 -2.62
CA SER A 366 37.00 28.60 -2.94
C SER A 366 37.34 29.16 -4.33
N ASP A 367 38.55 29.68 -4.54
CA ASP A 367 39.01 30.18 -5.85
C ASP A 367 38.80 29.15 -6.97
N LYS A 368 39.00 27.86 -6.66
CA LYS A 368 38.74 26.75 -7.58
C LYS A 368 37.28 26.64 -8.00
N THR A 369 36.35 26.89 -7.08
CA THR A 369 34.91 26.91 -7.37
C THR A 369 34.54 28.10 -8.27
N ALA A 370 35.16 29.26 -8.07
CA ALA A 370 34.97 30.42 -8.95
C ALA A 370 35.46 30.14 -10.38
N VAL A 371 36.63 29.51 -10.54
CA VAL A 371 37.14 29.07 -11.85
C VAL A 371 36.19 28.06 -12.51
N ALA A 372 35.72 27.07 -11.76
CA ALA A 372 34.76 26.08 -12.28
C ALA A 372 33.46 26.74 -12.79
N ARG A 373 32.93 27.72 -12.05
CA ARG A 373 31.76 28.50 -12.48
C ARG A 373 32.07 29.32 -13.73
N GLY A 374 33.25 29.91 -13.85
CA GLY A 374 33.69 30.60 -15.06
C GLY A 374 33.68 29.69 -16.31
N ILE A 375 34.15 28.45 -16.17
CA ILE A 375 34.11 27.42 -17.23
C ILE A 375 32.66 27.13 -17.66
N MET A 376 31.75 26.95 -16.69
CA MET A 376 30.32 26.68 -16.92
C MET A 376 29.58 27.81 -17.65
N LEU A 377 30.07 29.05 -17.54
CA LEU A 377 29.44 30.24 -18.12
C LEU A 377 30.04 30.67 -19.45
N SER A 378 31.11 30.01 -19.90
CA SER A 378 31.84 30.37 -21.11
C SER A 378 30.95 30.33 -22.37
N ARG A 379 31.05 31.32 -23.25
CA ARG A 379 30.23 31.35 -24.48
C ARG A 379 30.65 30.30 -25.51
N SER A 380 31.93 29.94 -25.54
CA SER A 380 32.53 29.05 -26.54
C SER A 380 32.36 27.56 -26.25
N GLY A 381 31.79 27.21 -25.08
CA GLY A 381 31.81 25.84 -24.57
C GLY A 381 33.21 25.44 -24.06
N PRO A 382 33.30 24.72 -22.93
CA PRO A 382 34.57 24.21 -22.44
C PRO A 382 35.02 22.98 -23.22
N GLN A 383 36.31 22.65 -23.15
CA GLN A 383 36.82 21.38 -23.67
C GLN A 383 36.40 20.24 -22.74
N GLU A 384 36.12 19.05 -23.29
CA GLU A 384 35.71 17.89 -22.48
C GLU A 384 36.74 17.55 -21.39
N GLN A 385 38.04 17.67 -21.69
CA GLN A 385 39.12 17.41 -20.73
C GLN A 385 39.06 18.33 -19.49
N ASP A 386 38.61 19.56 -19.65
CA ASP A 386 38.50 20.49 -18.53
C ASP A 386 37.32 20.10 -17.63
N VAL A 387 36.21 19.65 -18.23
CA VAL A 387 35.06 19.12 -17.47
C VAL A 387 35.42 17.81 -16.76
N VAL A 388 36.19 16.91 -17.38
CA VAL A 388 36.69 15.69 -16.73
C VAL A 388 37.54 16.01 -15.48
N LYS A 389 38.38 17.06 -15.54
CA LYS A 389 39.14 17.53 -14.37
C LYS A 389 38.20 18.00 -13.25
N LEU A 390 37.13 18.73 -13.58
CA LEU A 390 36.12 19.17 -12.60
C LEU A 390 35.37 18.00 -11.96
N LEU A 391 35.00 16.98 -12.76
CA LEU A 391 34.31 15.78 -12.27
C LEU A 391 35.17 14.93 -11.33
N SER A 392 36.50 15.04 -11.44
CA SER A 392 37.47 14.31 -10.61
C SER A 392 37.90 15.06 -9.34
N ASP A 393 37.39 16.28 -9.11
CA ASP A 393 37.79 17.10 -7.97
C ASP A 393 37.24 16.54 -6.64
N PRO A 394 38.01 16.58 -5.53
CA PRO A 394 37.54 16.12 -4.21
C PRO A 394 36.35 16.95 -3.68
N ASN A 395 36.21 18.21 -4.07
CA ASN A 395 35.13 19.07 -3.63
C ASN A 395 33.82 18.77 -4.39
N PRO A 396 32.72 18.38 -3.70
CA PRO A 396 31.44 18.11 -4.36
C PRO A 396 30.89 19.30 -5.16
N GLU A 397 31.07 20.53 -4.70
CA GLU A 397 30.55 21.72 -5.40
C GLU A 397 31.20 21.91 -6.78
N ILE A 398 32.49 21.58 -6.89
CA ILE A 398 33.22 21.63 -8.15
C ILE A 398 32.72 20.52 -9.09
N ARG A 399 32.51 19.30 -8.57
CA ARG A 399 31.92 18.20 -9.34
C ARG A 399 30.52 18.54 -9.84
N ARG A 400 29.66 19.12 -8.99
CA ARG A 400 28.31 19.59 -9.38
C ARG A 400 28.38 20.59 -10.53
N THR A 401 29.31 21.54 -10.45
CA THR A 401 29.55 22.54 -11.50
C THR A 401 29.98 21.89 -12.82
N GLY A 402 30.88 20.89 -12.75
CA GLY A 402 31.28 20.08 -13.91
C GLY A 402 30.11 19.32 -14.54
N LEU A 403 29.26 18.68 -13.73
CA LEU A 403 28.06 17.96 -14.22
C LEU A 403 27.07 18.90 -14.92
N ARG A 404 26.82 20.08 -14.35
CA ARG A 404 25.97 21.11 -14.95
C ARG A 404 26.53 21.61 -16.28
N ALA A 405 27.84 21.86 -16.34
CA ALA A 405 28.51 22.23 -17.58
C ALA A 405 28.35 21.12 -18.65
N ALA A 406 28.60 19.85 -18.28
CA ALA A 406 28.45 18.73 -19.19
C ALA A 406 27.04 18.65 -19.79
N GLY A 407 26.00 18.77 -18.95
CA GLY A 407 24.60 18.80 -19.38
C GLY A 407 24.29 19.98 -20.30
N ARG A 408 24.67 21.20 -19.89
CA ARG A 408 24.43 22.45 -20.63
C ARG A 408 25.02 22.44 -22.05
N TYR A 409 26.25 21.97 -22.20
CA TYR A 409 26.94 21.94 -23.50
C TYR A 409 26.73 20.63 -24.27
N GLY A 410 25.89 19.71 -23.77
CA GLY A 410 25.58 18.46 -24.46
C GLY A 410 26.79 17.55 -24.64
N MET A 411 27.68 17.48 -23.65
CA MET A 411 28.91 16.67 -23.70
C MET A 411 28.63 15.17 -23.55
N THR A 412 27.99 14.56 -24.55
CA THR A 412 27.55 13.17 -24.51
C THR A 412 28.70 12.16 -24.40
N GLY A 413 29.93 12.56 -24.74
CA GLY A 413 31.16 11.77 -24.51
C GLY A 413 31.38 11.42 -23.02
N LEU A 414 30.89 12.26 -22.10
CA LEU A 414 31.04 12.11 -20.66
C LEU A 414 29.94 11.27 -20.00
N LYS A 415 29.05 10.64 -20.78
CA LYS A 415 27.90 9.89 -20.26
C LYS A 415 28.26 8.83 -19.22
N ASN A 416 29.39 8.13 -19.38
CA ASN A 416 29.86 7.13 -18.42
C ASN A 416 30.28 7.75 -17.08
N ASP A 417 30.95 8.90 -17.11
CA ASP A 417 31.39 9.61 -15.90
C ASP A 417 30.19 10.15 -15.13
N ILE A 418 29.20 10.67 -15.85
CA ILE A 418 27.96 11.18 -15.27
C ILE A 418 27.15 10.05 -14.65
N VAL A 419 27.05 8.88 -15.31
CA VAL A 419 26.41 7.70 -14.73
C VAL A 419 27.10 7.26 -13.43
N ARG A 420 28.43 7.28 -13.36
CA ARG A 420 29.17 6.98 -12.12
C ARG A 420 28.86 7.98 -11.01
N ALA A 421 28.60 9.25 -11.35
CA ALA A 421 28.25 10.28 -10.38
C ALA A 421 26.87 10.10 -9.74
N LEU A 422 25.99 9.24 -10.27
CA LEU A 422 24.71 8.86 -9.66
C LEU A 422 24.87 8.11 -8.33
N ALA A 423 25.98 7.39 -8.15
CA ALA A 423 26.25 6.63 -6.94
C ALA A 423 26.63 7.52 -5.74
N ASN A 424 27.02 8.78 -5.98
CA ASN A 424 27.42 9.71 -4.93
C ASN A 424 26.25 10.61 -4.52
N PRO A 425 25.75 10.55 -3.26
CA PRO A 425 24.60 11.34 -2.79
C PRO A 425 24.74 12.85 -3.00
N GLU A 426 25.96 13.37 -2.97
CA GLU A 426 26.21 14.80 -3.12
C GLU A 426 26.06 15.26 -4.57
N THR A 427 26.31 14.41 -5.56
CA THR A 427 26.30 14.77 -6.98
C THR A 427 25.18 14.10 -7.78
N ALA A 428 24.50 13.11 -7.20
CA ALA A 428 23.53 12.27 -7.90
C ALA A 428 22.40 13.07 -8.56
N ARG A 429 21.98 14.16 -7.90
CA ARG A 429 20.95 15.05 -8.41
C ARG A 429 21.40 15.80 -9.67
N ASP A 430 22.54 16.47 -9.64
CA ASP A 430 23.07 17.18 -10.81
C ASP A 430 23.39 16.20 -11.96
N ALA A 431 23.86 14.98 -11.64
CA ALA A 431 24.07 13.93 -12.61
C ALA A 431 22.76 13.46 -13.28
N PHE A 432 21.68 13.32 -12.50
CA PHE A 432 20.35 13.03 -13.04
C PHE A 432 19.88 14.08 -14.05
N HIS A 433 19.98 15.38 -13.71
CA HIS A 433 19.59 16.45 -14.62
C HIS A 433 20.48 16.50 -15.87
N ALA A 434 21.79 16.28 -15.75
CA ALA A 434 22.70 16.19 -16.89
C ALA A 434 22.31 15.06 -17.85
N LEU A 435 21.99 13.86 -17.34
CA LEU A 435 21.51 12.75 -18.17
C LEU A 435 20.15 13.06 -18.81
N ARG A 436 19.22 13.65 -18.06
CA ARG A 436 17.93 14.08 -18.59
C ARG A 436 18.09 15.10 -19.73
N GLN A 437 19.10 15.97 -19.66
CA GLN A 437 19.42 16.92 -20.71
C GLN A 437 19.95 16.24 -21.98
N PHE A 438 20.73 15.16 -21.85
CA PHE A 438 21.18 14.35 -22.99
C PHE A 438 20.04 13.58 -23.68
N GLY A 439 19.01 13.20 -22.92
CA GLY A 439 17.84 12.49 -23.42
C GLY A 439 18.02 10.96 -23.48
N PRO A 440 16.89 10.22 -23.57
CA PRO A 440 16.85 8.77 -23.38
C PRO A 440 17.72 7.98 -24.35
N GLY A 441 17.84 8.43 -25.61
CA GLY A 441 18.69 7.76 -26.59
C GLY A 441 20.18 7.74 -26.23
N VAL A 442 20.66 8.72 -25.46
CA VAL A 442 22.08 8.82 -25.08
C VAL A 442 22.35 8.03 -23.80
N TYR A 443 21.57 8.27 -22.74
CA TYR A 443 21.82 7.61 -21.46
C TYR A 443 21.32 6.16 -21.44
N GLY A 444 20.35 5.79 -22.30
CA GLY A 444 19.86 4.42 -22.42
C GLY A 444 20.94 3.41 -22.79
N GLU A 445 21.97 3.83 -23.53
CA GLU A 445 23.12 2.98 -23.89
C GLU A 445 24.02 2.65 -22.68
N VAL A 446 24.00 3.48 -21.63
CA VAL A 446 24.93 3.38 -20.49
C VAL A 446 24.24 3.13 -19.16
N ILE A 447 22.91 3.26 -19.08
CA ILE A 447 22.14 3.11 -17.84
C ILE A 447 22.30 1.71 -17.23
N GLY A 448 22.53 0.69 -18.05
CA GLY A 448 22.83 -0.67 -17.60
C GLY A 448 24.05 -0.76 -16.68
N ASN A 449 25.06 0.10 -16.89
CA ASN A 449 26.27 0.15 -16.04
C ASN A 449 25.98 0.73 -14.64
N ALA A 450 24.88 1.49 -14.51
CA ALA A 450 24.44 2.06 -13.24
C ALA A 450 23.76 1.02 -12.35
N ILE A 451 23.14 -0.02 -12.95
CA ILE A 451 22.29 -0.98 -12.24
C ILE A 451 23.18 -2.07 -11.62
N LYS A 452 23.27 -2.09 -10.29
CA LYS A 452 24.02 -3.12 -9.54
C LYS A 452 23.20 -3.61 -8.35
N ALA A 453 23.39 -4.87 -7.97
CA ALA A 453 22.70 -5.46 -6.83
C ALA A 453 23.02 -4.76 -5.49
N GLY A 454 24.19 -4.12 -5.37
CA GLY A 454 24.62 -3.40 -4.17
C GLY A 454 24.22 -1.92 -4.10
N ASN A 455 23.44 -1.43 -5.07
CA ASN A 455 23.02 -0.03 -5.12
C ASN A 455 22.18 0.34 -3.89
N SER A 456 22.34 1.58 -3.44
CA SER A 456 21.46 2.13 -2.41
C SER A 456 20.03 2.32 -2.93
N GLU A 457 19.04 2.34 -2.03
CA GLU A 457 17.65 2.62 -2.43
C GLU A 457 17.53 3.96 -3.16
N ARG A 458 18.26 4.99 -2.70
CA ARG A 458 18.26 6.34 -3.30
C ARG A 458 18.78 6.32 -4.73
N GLU A 459 19.89 5.63 -4.96
CA GLU A 459 20.48 5.46 -6.30
C GLU A 459 19.51 4.74 -7.23
N ASN A 460 18.91 3.63 -6.77
CA ASN A 460 17.90 2.91 -7.54
C ASN A 460 16.66 3.76 -7.82
N MET A 461 16.24 4.65 -6.90
CA MET A 461 15.14 5.59 -7.15
C MET A 461 15.45 6.62 -8.23
N ILE A 462 16.67 7.14 -8.29
CA ILE A 462 17.08 8.03 -9.38
C ILE A 462 17.12 7.28 -10.71
N ILE A 463 17.70 6.07 -10.72
CA ILE A 463 17.73 5.24 -11.93
C ILE A 463 16.30 4.93 -12.40
N MET A 464 15.39 4.59 -11.48
CA MET A 464 13.97 4.38 -11.80
C MET A 464 13.32 5.62 -12.44
N LYS A 465 13.62 6.83 -11.95
CA LYS A 465 13.14 8.07 -12.58
C LYS A 465 13.65 8.26 -14.01
N LEU A 466 14.91 7.87 -14.29
CA LEU A 466 15.45 7.88 -15.65
C LEU A 466 14.74 6.85 -16.54
N LEU A 467 14.53 5.63 -16.04
CA LEU A 467 13.78 4.59 -16.76
C LEU A 467 12.31 5.00 -17.02
N ASP A 468 11.70 5.72 -16.08
CA ASP A 468 10.35 6.28 -16.20
C ASP A 468 10.25 7.39 -17.28
N ALA A 469 11.37 8.02 -17.65
CA ALA A 469 11.44 9.00 -18.73
C ALA A 469 11.80 8.36 -20.09
N MET A 470 12.25 7.10 -20.13
CA MET A 470 12.57 6.38 -21.35
C MET A 470 11.33 5.77 -22.02
N PRO A 471 11.32 5.61 -23.37
CA PRO A 471 10.33 4.80 -24.06
C PRO A 471 10.25 3.38 -23.46
N LEU A 472 9.03 2.83 -23.34
CA LEU A 472 8.82 1.53 -22.68
C LEU A 472 9.68 0.42 -23.29
N ALA A 473 9.80 0.37 -24.62
CA ALA A 473 10.58 -0.66 -25.31
C ALA A 473 12.06 -0.70 -24.86
N GLU A 474 12.67 0.46 -24.64
CA GLU A 474 14.07 0.58 -24.20
C GLU A 474 14.22 0.34 -22.69
N ALA A 475 13.25 0.76 -21.89
CA ALA A 475 13.26 0.61 -20.43
C ALA A 475 12.92 -0.82 -19.96
N LEU A 476 12.17 -1.57 -20.77
CA LEU A 476 11.55 -2.84 -20.38
C LEU A 476 12.52 -3.87 -19.79
N PRO A 477 13.71 -4.16 -20.38
CA PRO A 477 14.63 -5.15 -19.83
C PRO A 477 15.07 -4.81 -18.40
N TRP A 478 15.28 -3.52 -18.13
CA TRP A 478 15.72 -3.02 -16.82
C TRP A 478 14.58 -3.06 -15.80
N LEU A 479 13.38 -2.65 -16.18
CA LEU A 479 12.19 -2.69 -15.31
C LEU A 479 11.84 -4.13 -14.90
N VAL A 480 11.89 -5.07 -15.84
CA VAL A 480 11.67 -6.50 -15.56
C VAL A 480 12.78 -7.07 -14.66
N ASN A 481 14.02 -6.60 -14.79
CA ASN A 481 15.11 -7.01 -13.91
C ASN A 481 14.89 -6.50 -12.47
N TYR A 482 14.49 -5.24 -12.31
CA TYR A 482 14.17 -4.66 -11.00
C TYR A 482 12.98 -5.34 -10.31
N LEU A 483 11.97 -5.76 -11.08
CA LEU A 483 10.82 -6.51 -10.58
C LEU A 483 11.25 -7.82 -9.88
N ALA A 484 12.31 -8.46 -10.36
CA ALA A 484 12.82 -9.73 -9.82
C ALA A 484 13.91 -9.58 -8.74
N SER A 485 14.76 -8.54 -8.81
CA SER A 485 16.02 -8.51 -8.03
C SER A 485 16.23 -7.26 -7.16
N GLY A 486 15.29 -6.32 -7.12
CA GLY A 486 15.39 -5.10 -6.31
C GLY A 486 14.98 -5.28 -4.84
N ASN A 487 15.27 -4.26 -4.02
CA ASN A 487 14.58 -4.07 -2.74
C ASN A 487 13.07 -3.91 -3.00
N MET A 488 12.22 -4.39 -2.10
CA MET A 488 10.76 -4.36 -2.20
C MET A 488 10.17 -3.02 -2.68
N SER A 489 10.67 -1.88 -2.16
CA SER A 489 10.22 -0.55 -2.63
C SER A 489 10.51 -0.31 -4.12
N ILE A 490 11.67 -0.77 -4.60
CA ILE A 490 12.08 -0.65 -6.01
C ILE A 490 11.26 -1.62 -6.88
N ARG A 491 11.05 -2.86 -6.40
CA ARG A 491 10.22 -3.86 -7.08
C ARG A 491 8.81 -3.35 -7.30
N LEU A 492 8.21 -2.76 -6.24
CA LEU A 492 6.91 -2.12 -6.31
C LEU A 492 6.88 -0.98 -7.33
N LYS A 493 7.85 -0.06 -7.28
CA LYS A 493 7.88 1.07 -8.22
C LYS A 493 8.04 0.61 -9.68
N ALA A 494 8.87 -0.40 -9.93
CA ALA A 494 9.01 -1.00 -11.26
C ALA A 494 7.72 -1.67 -11.74
N ALA A 495 7.04 -2.42 -10.88
CA ALA A 495 5.76 -3.04 -11.21
C ALA A 495 4.67 -1.98 -11.48
N CYS A 496 4.55 -0.95 -10.64
CA CYS A 496 3.68 0.20 -10.87
C CYS A 496 3.98 0.89 -12.20
N GLY A 497 5.26 1.12 -12.53
CA GLY A 497 5.69 1.73 -13.78
C GLY A 497 5.23 0.92 -15.00
N LEU A 498 5.39 -0.40 -14.96
CA LEU A 498 4.89 -1.31 -16.01
C LEU A 498 3.36 -1.29 -16.11
N CYS A 499 2.64 -1.32 -14.98
CA CYS A 499 1.18 -1.23 -14.95
C CYS A 499 0.65 0.10 -15.48
N ASN A 500 1.31 1.22 -15.18
CA ASN A 500 0.89 2.55 -15.60
C ASN A 500 1.12 2.78 -17.10
N ARG A 501 2.09 2.08 -17.68
CA ARG A 501 2.38 2.09 -19.11
C ARG A 501 1.58 1.05 -19.91
N GLY A 502 0.62 0.38 -19.28
CA GLY A 502 -0.24 -0.61 -19.94
C GLY A 502 0.50 -1.82 -20.49
N TRP A 503 1.69 -2.13 -19.98
CA TRP A 503 2.48 -3.25 -20.49
C TRP A 503 1.79 -4.58 -20.19
N LYS A 504 1.65 -5.42 -21.23
CA LYS A 504 1.12 -6.77 -21.12
C LYS A 504 2.27 -7.77 -21.32
N PRO A 505 2.58 -8.61 -20.30
CA PRO A 505 3.71 -9.53 -20.39
C PRO A 505 3.45 -10.64 -21.41
N GLU A 506 4.47 -10.91 -22.23
CA GLU A 506 4.56 -12.14 -23.04
C GLU A 506 4.69 -13.38 -22.14
N GLU A 507 4.47 -14.58 -22.67
CA GLU A 507 4.40 -15.81 -21.86
C GLU A 507 5.68 -16.07 -21.03
N ILE A 508 6.86 -15.78 -21.59
CA ILE A 508 8.15 -15.94 -20.88
C ILE A 508 8.19 -15.03 -19.64
N TYR A 509 7.82 -13.76 -19.81
CA TYR A 509 7.77 -12.81 -18.69
C TYR A 509 6.63 -13.11 -17.73
N ARG A 510 5.49 -13.59 -18.24
CA ARG A 510 4.35 -14.03 -17.42
C ARG A 510 4.76 -15.13 -16.47
N GLN A 511 5.53 -16.12 -16.92
CA GLN A 511 6.06 -17.17 -16.05
C GLN A 511 6.99 -16.62 -14.97
N LYS A 512 7.92 -15.71 -15.34
CA LYS A 512 8.81 -15.05 -14.38
C LYS A 512 8.04 -14.22 -13.34
N ILE A 513 6.96 -13.55 -13.74
CA ILE A 513 6.07 -12.82 -12.83
C ILE A 513 5.32 -13.79 -11.91
N ARG A 514 4.85 -14.96 -12.39
CA ARG A 514 4.23 -15.99 -11.54
C ARG A 514 5.19 -16.47 -10.44
N GLU A 515 6.46 -16.68 -10.78
CA GLU A 515 7.51 -17.04 -9.81
C GLU A 515 7.75 -15.92 -8.79
N THR A 516 7.82 -14.68 -9.27
CA THR A 516 7.95 -13.47 -8.43
C THR A 516 6.75 -13.32 -7.48
N ILE A 517 5.53 -13.65 -7.92
CA ILE A 517 4.34 -13.67 -7.07
C ILE A 517 4.48 -14.72 -5.98
N SER A 518 4.92 -15.93 -6.31
CA SER A 518 5.12 -17.01 -5.33
C SER A 518 6.12 -16.59 -4.24
N GLU A 519 7.23 -15.98 -4.65
CA GLU A 519 8.23 -15.40 -3.74
C GLU A 519 7.62 -14.30 -2.85
N ALA A 520 6.88 -13.35 -3.43
CA ALA A 520 6.23 -12.26 -2.69
C ALA A 520 5.18 -12.78 -1.69
N VAL A 521 4.40 -13.80 -2.05
CA VAL A 521 3.44 -14.45 -1.14
C VAL A 521 4.16 -15.12 0.03
N HIS A 522 5.32 -15.74 -0.20
CA HIS A 522 6.15 -16.27 0.88
C HIS A 522 6.68 -15.15 1.78
N MET A 523 7.13 -14.02 1.22
CA MET A 523 7.54 -12.86 2.01
C MET A 523 6.38 -12.35 2.88
N ASP A 524 5.18 -12.21 2.32
CA ASP A 524 4.00 -11.78 3.06
C ASP A 524 3.65 -12.77 4.19
N ALA A 525 3.73 -14.09 3.93
CA ALA A 525 3.54 -15.11 4.96
C ALA A 525 4.53 -14.94 6.14
N ARG A 526 5.80 -14.64 5.85
CA ARG A 526 6.80 -14.35 6.89
C ARG A 526 6.47 -13.07 7.65
N LEU A 527 6.03 -12.02 6.96
CA LEU A 527 5.61 -10.76 7.58
C LEU A 527 4.40 -10.95 8.49
N ILE A 528 3.40 -11.75 8.10
CA ILE A 528 2.24 -12.09 8.94
C ILE A 528 2.69 -12.82 10.21
N ALA A 529 3.62 -13.77 10.11
CA ALA A 529 4.14 -14.49 11.26
C ALA A 529 4.90 -13.55 12.23
N LEU A 530 5.77 -12.70 11.68
CA LEU A 530 6.52 -11.69 12.45
C LEU A 530 5.58 -10.68 13.13
N GLN A 531 4.57 -10.19 12.41
CA GLN A 531 3.58 -9.23 12.91
C GLN A 531 2.74 -9.86 14.04
N THR A 532 2.36 -11.13 13.90
CA THR A 532 1.61 -11.87 14.93
C THR A 532 2.42 -11.98 16.22
N GLU A 533 3.71 -12.29 16.12
CA GLU A 533 4.59 -12.36 17.29
C GLU A 533 4.89 -10.98 17.88
N ALA A 534 5.05 -9.94 17.03
CA ALA A 534 5.20 -8.56 17.49
C ALA A 534 3.99 -8.09 18.32
N ARG A 535 2.77 -8.39 17.85
CA ARG A 535 1.52 -8.12 18.58
C ARG A 535 1.47 -8.88 19.90
N ARG A 536 1.84 -10.17 19.91
CA ARG A 536 1.90 -10.98 21.13
C ARG A 536 2.89 -10.42 22.15
N SER A 537 4.01 -9.86 21.68
CA SER A 537 5.03 -9.22 22.53
C SER A 537 4.65 -7.81 23.01
N GLY A 538 3.47 -7.28 22.62
CA GLY A 538 3.03 -5.93 22.99
C GLY A 538 3.85 -4.79 22.38
N SER A 539 4.65 -5.05 21.34
CA SER A 539 5.49 -4.03 20.73
C SER A 539 4.73 -3.25 19.66
N PHE A 540 4.20 -2.09 20.02
CA PHE A 540 3.42 -1.24 19.11
C PHE A 540 4.25 -0.73 17.92
N LEU A 541 5.45 -0.19 18.18
CA LEU A 541 6.34 0.34 17.13
C LEU A 541 6.71 -0.72 16.10
N LEU A 542 7.07 -1.91 16.57
CA LEU A 542 7.45 -3.01 15.71
C LEU A 542 6.26 -3.57 14.92
N THR A 543 5.08 -3.63 15.56
CA THR A 543 3.83 -4.01 14.88
C THR A 543 3.50 -3.00 13.78
N ALA A 544 3.62 -1.71 14.03
CA ALA A 544 3.37 -0.66 13.04
C ALA A 544 4.35 -0.76 11.86
N ALA A 545 5.65 -0.90 12.13
CA ALA A 545 6.68 -1.08 11.11
C ALA A 545 6.39 -2.30 10.22
N LEU A 546 6.13 -3.47 10.81
CA LEU A 546 5.79 -4.69 10.07
C LEU A 546 4.46 -4.59 9.31
N THR A 547 3.50 -3.81 9.81
CA THR A 547 2.25 -3.54 9.08
C THR A 547 2.52 -2.76 7.80
N ASN A 548 3.42 -1.78 7.85
CA ASN A 548 3.82 -1.03 6.66
C ASN A 548 4.58 -1.90 5.65
N GLU A 549 5.51 -2.77 6.10
CA GLU A 549 6.21 -3.71 5.21
C GLU A 549 5.22 -4.65 4.51
N ARG A 550 4.25 -5.17 5.27
CA ARG A 550 3.18 -6.02 4.76
C ARG A 550 2.33 -5.31 3.72
N ARG A 551 1.98 -4.04 3.96
CA ARG A 551 1.26 -3.20 3.00
C ARG A 551 2.04 -3.06 1.69
N ILE A 552 3.33 -2.71 1.75
CA ILE A 552 4.18 -2.58 0.55
C ILE A 552 4.25 -3.92 -0.22
N CYS A 553 4.39 -5.04 0.49
CA CYS A 553 4.39 -6.37 -0.11
C CYS A 553 3.05 -6.71 -0.77
N THR A 554 1.93 -6.35 -0.12
CA THR A 554 0.57 -6.55 -0.67
C THR A 554 0.34 -5.70 -1.91
N ASP A 555 0.75 -4.43 -1.89
CA ASP A 555 0.70 -3.52 -3.05
C ASP A 555 1.54 -4.06 -4.20
N PHE A 556 2.70 -4.65 -3.90
CA PHE A 556 3.54 -5.28 -4.91
C PHE A 556 2.84 -6.50 -5.53
N ILE A 557 2.28 -7.40 -4.72
CA ILE A 557 1.48 -8.53 -5.21
C ILE A 557 0.32 -8.03 -6.07
N PHE A 558 -0.37 -6.97 -5.66
CA PHE A 558 -1.44 -6.35 -6.44
C PHE A 558 -0.96 -5.92 -7.83
N CYS A 559 0.18 -5.21 -7.93
CA CYS A 559 0.73 -4.81 -9.22
C CYS A 559 1.11 -6.01 -10.09
N LEU A 560 1.71 -7.05 -9.52
CA LEU A 560 2.04 -8.26 -10.27
C LEU A 560 0.78 -8.98 -10.80
N LEU A 561 -0.27 -9.06 -9.99
CA LEU A 561 -1.57 -9.61 -10.41
C LEU A 561 -2.21 -8.74 -11.49
N ALA A 562 -2.10 -7.41 -11.38
CA ALA A 562 -2.61 -6.49 -12.39
C ALA A 562 -1.92 -6.68 -13.75
N LEU A 563 -0.62 -7.02 -13.77
CA LEU A 563 0.10 -7.33 -15.01
C LEU A 563 -0.35 -8.64 -15.66
N ILE A 564 -0.65 -9.68 -14.86
CA ILE A 564 -1.02 -11.00 -15.40
C ILE A 564 -2.52 -11.09 -15.75
N ALA A 565 -3.38 -10.61 -14.85
CA ALA A 565 -4.82 -10.80 -14.88
C ALA A 565 -5.62 -9.52 -15.16
N GLY A 566 -4.97 -8.35 -15.18
CA GLY A 566 -5.62 -7.05 -15.32
C GLY A 566 -5.98 -6.40 -13.98
N ARG A 567 -6.09 -5.06 -13.97
CA ARG A 567 -6.33 -4.27 -12.74
C ARG A 567 -7.65 -4.65 -12.05
N ASN A 568 -8.72 -4.88 -12.81
CA ASN A 568 -10.04 -5.23 -12.27
C ASN A 568 -10.00 -6.58 -11.56
N ALA A 569 -9.32 -7.58 -12.14
CA ALA A 569 -9.15 -8.88 -11.52
C ALA A 569 -8.31 -8.77 -10.24
N ALA A 570 -7.21 -8.02 -10.28
CA ALA A 570 -6.38 -7.79 -9.09
C ALA A 570 -7.17 -7.12 -7.96
N ALA A 571 -8.02 -6.12 -8.26
CA ALA A 571 -8.87 -5.44 -7.27
C ALA A 571 -9.94 -6.34 -6.65
N MET A 572 -10.43 -7.33 -7.41
CA MET A 572 -11.34 -8.36 -6.90
C MET A 572 -10.62 -9.38 -6.00
N MET A 573 -9.36 -9.70 -6.30
CA MET A 573 -8.54 -10.59 -5.48
C MET A 573 -8.07 -9.91 -4.18
N ILE A 574 -7.72 -8.63 -4.24
CA ILE A 574 -7.19 -7.85 -3.13
C ILE A 574 -8.07 -6.60 -2.95
N PRO A 575 -9.17 -6.72 -2.20
CA PRO A 575 -10.04 -5.57 -1.97
C PRO A 575 -9.29 -4.50 -1.16
N PRO A 576 -9.46 -3.20 -1.49
CA PRO A 576 -8.70 -2.10 -0.90
C PRO A 576 -9.01 -1.83 0.58
N THR A 577 -9.99 -2.52 1.17
CA THR A 577 -10.43 -2.30 2.55
C THR A 577 -10.08 -3.52 3.41
N GLU A 578 -9.31 -3.28 4.48
CA GLU A 578 -8.91 -4.29 5.49
C GLU A 578 -10.07 -4.88 6.31
N ALA A 579 -11.33 -4.56 5.96
CA ALA A 579 -12.49 -5.13 6.62
C ALA A 579 -12.45 -6.66 6.48
N THR A 580 -12.25 -7.35 7.61
CA THR A 580 -12.12 -8.81 7.75
C THR A 580 -13.45 -9.54 7.52
N ASP A 581 -14.13 -9.22 6.43
CA ASP A 581 -15.38 -9.86 6.05
C ASP A 581 -15.05 -11.19 5.38
N SER A 582 -15.41 -12.30 6.03
CA SER A 582 -15.26 -13.67 5.51
C SER A 582 -15.87 -13.86 4.12
N PHE A 583 -16.88 -13.03 3.81
CA PHE A 583 -17.50 -12.92 2.50
C PHE A 583 -16.50 -12.53 1.39
N ARG A 584 -15.74 -11.44 1.60
CA ARG A 584 -14.78 -10.92 0.61
C ARG A 584 -13.64 -11.90 0.36
N ALA A 585 -13.20 -12.59 1.41
CA ALA A 585 -12.23 -13.67 1.29
C ALA A 585 -12.74 -14.80 0.36
N GLY A 586 -14.03 -15.13 0.42
CA GLY A 586 -14.67 -16.07 -0.50
C GLY A 586 -14.65 -15.61 -1.96
N ILE A 587 -14.92 -14.33 -2.23
CA ILE A 587 -14.83 -13.75 -3.58
C ILE A 587 -13.38 -13.79 -4.08
N ALA A 588 -12.45 -13.30 -3.26
CA ALA A 588 -11.03 -13.27 -3.59
C ALA A 588 -10.50 -14.67 -3.94
N SER A 589 -10.87 -15.68 -3.15
CA SER A 589 -10.53 -17.08 -3.41
C SER A 589 -11.05 -17.56 -4.77
N GLU A 590 -12.27 -17.17 -5.17
CA GLU A 590 -12.85 -17.59 -6.46
C GLU A 590 -12.26 -16.80 -7.63
N ALA A 591 -11.95 -15.51 -7.43
CA ALA A 591 -11.26 -14.67 -8.40
C ALA A 591 -9.86 -15.22 -8.70
N VAL A 592 -9.10 -15.58 -7.67
CA VAL A 592 -7.78 -16.24 -7.84
C VAL A 592 -7.92 -17.55 -8.62
N GLU A 593 -8.89 -18.41 -8.26
CA GLU A 593 -9.10 -19.69 -8.95
C GLU A 593 -9.41 -19.50 -10.45
N THR A 594 -10.17 -18.46 -10.78
CA THR A 594 -10.64 -18.20 -12.14
C THR A 594 -9.58 -17.55 -13.01
N ALA A 595 -8.81 -16.60 -12.46
CA ALA A 595 -7.89 -15.78 -13.25
C ALA A 595 -6.40 -16.16 -13.12
N ILE A 596 -6.01 -16.99 -12.14
CA ILE A 596 -4.62 -17.37 -11.92
C ILE A 596 -4.41 -18.86 -12.18
N GLU A 597 -3.30 -19.18 -12.84
CA GLU A 597 -2.85 -20.53 -13.12
C GLU A 597 -1.88 -21.06 -12.05
N ASP A 598 -1.67 -22.38 -12.03
CA ASP A 598 -0.66 -23.00 -11.18
C ASP A 598 0.75 -22.56 -11.64
N PRO A 599 1.75 -22.42 -10.72
CA PRO A 599 1.74 -22.82 -9.31
C PRO A 599 1.27 -21.73 -8.32
N ALA A 600 1.11 -20.47 -8.76
CA ALA A 600 0.82 -19.35 -7.86
C ALA A 600 -0.60 -19.37 -7.26
N ARG A 601 -1.54 -20.07 -7.92
CA ARG A 601 -2.95 -20.17 -7.53
C ARG A 601 -3.16 -20.59 -6.07
N LYS A 602 -2.58 -21.72 -5.63
CA LYS A 602 -2.80 -22.26 -4.28
C LYS A 602 -2.26 -21.32 -3.18
N PRO A 603 -1.02 -20.81 -3.26
CA PRO A 603 -0.51 -19.79 -2.35
C PRO A 603 -1.38 -18.53 -2.24
N LEU A 604 -1.76 -17.93 -3.38
CA LEU A 604 -2.59 -16.72 -3.42
C LEU A 604 -3.96 -16.96 -2.78
N ARG A 605 -4.54 -18.13 -3.02
CA ARG A 605 -5.81 -18.54 -2.39
C ARG A 605 -5.66 -18.68 -0.89
N ALA A 606 -4.57 -19.25 -0.39
CA ALA A 606 -4.31 -19.33 1.04
C ALA A 606 -4.14 -17.93 1.67
N LEU A 607 -3.54 -16.99 0.94
CA LEU A 607 -3.31 -15.64 1.41
C LEU A 607 -4.60 -14.79 1.43
N PHE A 608 -5.32 -14.72 0.32
CA PHE A 608 -6.49 -13.83 0.17
C PHE A 608 -7.83 -14.51 0.49
N GLY A 609 -7.89 -15.84 0.44
CA GLY A 609 -9.09 -16.64 0.70
C GLY A 609 -9.48 -16.77 2.17
N ASN A 610 -8.65 -16.26 3.08
CA ASN A 610 -8.84 -16.35 4.54
C ASN A 610 -9.02 -14.95 5.15
N SER A 611 -9.91 -14.84 6.14
CA SER A 611 -10.21 -13.57 6.82
C SER A 611 -9.32 -13.29 8.03
N THR A 612 -8.66 -14.30 8.60
CA THR A 612 -7.77 -14.13 9.77
C THR A 612 -6.34 -14.50 9.42
N ASP A 613 -5.39 -13.84 10.08
CA ASP A 613 -3.95 -14.07 9.86
C ASP A 613 -3.49 -15.47 10.33
N ALA A 614 -4.08 -15.99 11.42
CA ALA A 614 -3.81 -17.36 11.88
C ALA A 614 -4.24 -18.39 10.84
N ASP A 615 -5.39 -18.14 10.20
CA ASP A 615 -5.91 -18.97 9.12
C ASP A 615 -5.01 -18.91 7.88
N ARG A 616 -4.62 -17.71 7.45
CA ARG A 616 -3.66 -17.50 6.34
C ARG A 616 -2.37 -18.27 6.57
N LEU A 617 -1.75 -18.10 7.74
CA LEU A 617 -0.51 -18.80 8.09
C LEU A 617 -0.65 -20.31 8.09
N SER A 618 -1.76 -20.84 8.63
CA SER A 618 -1.97 -22.29 8.67
C SER A 618 -2.00 -22.92 7.27
N GLU A 619 -2.64 -22.28 6.30
CA GLU A 619 -2.67 -22.77 4.92
C GLU A 619 -1.38 -22.46 4.15
N LEU A 620 -0.81 -21.28 4.34
CA LEU A 620 0.46 -20.89 3.70
C LEU A 620 1.60 -21.78 4.16
N SER A 621 1.57 -22.26 5.42
CA SER A 621 2.57 -23.19 5.96
C SER A 621 2.63 -24.53 5.23
N LEU A 622 1.55 -24.91 4.53
CA LEU A 622 1.52 -26.11 3.68
C LEU A 622 2.26 -25.93 2.35
N SER A 623 2.45 -24.68 1.93
CA SER A 623 3.13 -24.33 0.67
C SER A 623 4.54 -23.79 0.91
N PHE A 624 4.75 -23.11 2.03
CA PHE A 624 6.03 -22.51 2.40
C PHE A 624 6.39 -22.83 3.84
N PRO A 625 7.64 -23.20 4.14
CA PRO A 625 8.09 -23.44 5.51
C PRO A 625 8.21 -22.12 6.29
N VAL A 626 7.12 -21.68 6.93
CA VAL A 626 7.13 -20.50 7.80
C VAL A 626 7.58 -20.90 9.20
N ARG A 627 8.83 -20.55 9.55
CA ARG A 627 9.35 -20.80 10.90
C ARG A 627 8.70 -19.84 11.89
N THR A 628 8.10 -20.39 12.94
CA THR A 628 7.71 -19.61 14.11
C THR A 628 8.96 -19.25 14.92
N ALA A 629 8.99 -18.08 15.53
CA ALA A 629 10.12 -17.60 16.34
C ALA A 629 10.22 -18.32 17.70
N MET A 630 10.07 -19.66 17.74
CA MET A 630 10.20 -20.40 18.98
C MET A 630 11.66 -20.44 19.45
N GLY A 631 11.92 -19.86 20.62
CA GLY A 631 13.20 -19.99 21.33
C GLY A 631 14.24 -18.89 21.10
N ARG A 632 14.06 -18.01 20.10
CA ARG A 632 14.86 -16.79 19.95
C ARG A 632 14.02 -15.56 20.29
N SER A 633 14.67 -14.49 20.76
CA SER A 633 13.98 -13.21 20.89
C SER A 633 13.50 -12.75 19.51
N LEU A 634 12.33 -12.10 19.48
CA LEU A 634 11.79 -11.52 18.25
C LEU A 634 12.79 -10.52 17.62
N SER A 635 13.51 -9.75 18.44
CA SER A 635 14.55 -8.82 17.98
C SER A 635 15.70 -9.54 17.25
N SER A 636 16.27 -10.59 17.83
CA SER A 636 17.34 -11.38 17.18
C SER A 636 16.85 -11.99 15.86
N PHE A 637 15.62 -12.49 15.82
CA PHE A 637 15.04 -13.10 14.62
C PHE A 637 14.80 -12.07 13.49
N LEU A 638 14.29 -10.88 13.83
CA LEU A 638 14.12 -9.79 12.87
C LEU A 638 15.45 -9.27 12.32
N LEU A 639 16.46 -9.16 13.18
CA LEU A 639 17.79 -8.71 12.76
C LEU A 639 18.53 -9.73 11.90
N ALA A 640 18.24 -11.03 12.08
CA ALA A 640 18.74 -12.09 11.20
C ALA A 640 17.96 -12.20 9.88
N THR A 641 16.83 -11.49 9.75
CA THR A 641 16.00 -11.52 8.55
C THR A 641 16.64 -10.69 7.42
N GLU A 642 16.49 -11.19 6.20
CA GLU A 642 16.96 -10.54 4.97
C GLU A 642 16.38 -9.14 4.81
N GLN A 643 17.18 -8.23 4.26
CA GLN A 643 16.79 -6.83 4.06
C GLN A 643 15.60 -6.66 3.11
N ASN A 644 15.35 -7.64 2.23
CA ASN A 644 14.21 -7.63 1.30
C ASN A 644 12.85 -7.87 2.00
N ILE A 645 12.87 -8.41 3.22
CA ILE A 645 11.66 -8.70 4.00
C ILE A 645 11.47 -7.64 5.09
N THR A 646 12.55 -7.26 5.78
CA THR A 646 12.49 -6.25 6.83
C THR A 646 13.41 -5.08 6.50
N GLY A 647 12.84 -3.88 6.39
CA GLY A 647 13.54 -2.64 6.12
C GLY A 647 14.40 -2.13 7.28
N ILE A 648 15.04 -0.98 7.06
CA ILE A 648 15.97 -0.36 8.00
C ILE A 648 15.23 0.06 9.28
N TRP A 649 14.04 0.65 9.15
CA TRP A 649 13.19 1.07 10.24
C TRP A 649 12.74 -0.10 11.11
N THR A 650 12.28 -1.20 10.50
CA THR A 650 11.87 -2.41 11.22
C THR A 650 13.02 -2.97 12.06
N LYS A 651 14.25 -2.96 11.53
CA LYS A 651 15.46 -3.38 12.25
C LYS A 651 15.87 -2.39 13.35
N ALA A 652 15.74 -1.09 13.10
CA ALA A 652 15.95 -0.06 14.12
C ALA A 652 14.96 -0.26 15.30
N CYS A 653 13.68 -0.48 15.03
CA CYS A 653 12.67 -0.82 16.04
C CYS A 653 13.02 -2.08 16.82
N ALA A 654 13.60 -3.10 16.18
CA ALA A 654 14.03 -4.33 16.84
C ALA A 654 15.21 -4.10 17.80
N LEU A 655 16.21 -3.31 17.38
CA LEU A 655 17.34 -2.88 18.22
C LEU A 655 16.85 -2.02 19.39
N HIS A 656 15.98 -1.06 19.12
CA HIS A 656 15.38 -0.19 20.13
C HIS A 656 14.62 -0.99 21.19
N LYS A 657 13.78 -1.95 20.77
CA LYS A 657 13.09 -2.87 21.69
C LYS A 657 14.07 -3.65 22.57
N ALA A 658 15.16 -4.15 21.98
CA ALA A 658 16.16 -4.88 22.74
C ALA A 658 16.93 -4.00 23.73
N ALA A 659 17.19 -2.74 23.37
CA ALA A 659 17.77 -1.75 24.28
C ALA A 659 16.85 -1.48 25.48
N LEU A 660 15.55 -1.28 25.24
CA LEU A 660 14.54 -1.08 26.28
C LEU A 660 14.39 -2.30 27.20
N GLU A 661 14.37 -3.50 26.64
CA GLU A 661 14.25 -4.75 27.41
C GLU A 661 15.57 -5.20 28.05
N ARG A 662 16.70 -4.59 27.67
CA ARG A 662 18.07 -4.93 28.07
C ARG A 662 18.43 -6.41 27.84
N LYS A 663 17.81 -7.04 26.85
CA LYS A 663 18.02 -8.46 26.50
C LYS A 663 17.59 -8.74 25.07
N GLY A 664 17.80 -9.99 24.65
CA GLY A 664 17.30 -10.47 23.36
C GLY A 664 18.19 -10.10 22.17
N LEU A 665 19.46 -9.78 22.41
CA LEU A 665 20.47 -9.67 21.36
C LEU A 665 21.74 -10.41 21.73
N ASP A 666 22.30 -11.03 20.72
CA ASP A 666 23.57 -11.72 20.77
C ASP A 666 24.68 -10.69 20.52
N ARG A 667 25.84 -10.87 21.16
CA ARG A 667 26.99 -9.97 21.00
C ARG A 667 27.33 -9.74 19.52
N GLU A 668 27.45 -10.82 18.75
CA GLU A 668 27.86 -10.78 17.34
C GLU A 668 26.85 -10.00 16.49
N GLN A 669 25.55 -10.19 16.73
CA GLN A 669 24.50 -9.46 16.03
C GLN A 669 24.59 -7.97 16.33
N ALA A 670 24.64 -7.56 17.60
CA ALA A 670 24.74 -6.15 17.98
C ALA A 670 25.99 -5.51 17.34
N VAL A 671 27.15 -6.13 17.50
CA VAL A 671 28.41 -5.65 16.92
C VAL A 671 28.33 -5.54 15.39
N SER A 672 27.71 -6.50 14.70
CA SER A 672 27.59 -6.46 13.23
C SER A 672 26.88 -5.17 12.73
N TYR A 673 25.88 -4.68 13.47
CA TYR A 673 25.14 -3.48 13.09
C TYR A 673 25.89 -2.17 13.35
N LEU A 674 26.95 -2.17 14.17
CA LEU A 674 27.88 -1.03 14.26
C LEU A 674 28.64 -0.79 12.94
N PHE A 675 28.78 -1.82 12.11
CA PHE A 675 29.41 -1.75 10.79
C PHE A 675 28.41 -1.60 9.65
N SER A 676 27.12 -1.39 9.95
CA SER A 676 26.10 -1.14 8.93
C SER A 676 26.40 0.16 8.18
N ASN A 677 26.02 0.26 6.91
CA ASN A 677 26.08 1.52 6.16
C ASN A 677 25.00 2.52 6.60
N SER A 678 24.03 2.09 7.41
CA SER A 678 22.92 2.91 7.86
C SER A 678 23.21 3.56 9.23
N PRO A 679 23.29 4.90 9.32
CA PRO A 679 23.59 5.58 10.58
C PRO A 679 22.59 5.28 11.71
N ILE A 680 21.30 5.15 11.41
CA ILE A 680 20.27 4.82 12.40
C ILE A 680 20.49 3.42 13.01
N LEU A 681 20.92 2.44 12.21
CA LEU A 681 21.21 1.10 12.73
C LEU A 681 22.47 1.08 13.59
N GLN A 682 23.47 1.89 13.24
CA GLN A 682 24.66 2.07 14.07
C GLN A 682 24.31 2.70 15.42
N GLU A 683 23.49 3.77 15.42
CA GLU A 683 23.04 4.46 16.63
C GLU A 683 22.20 3.56 17.54
N GLU A 684 21.18 2.90 16.99
CA GLU A 684 20.33 2.00 17.78
C GLU A 684 21.08 0.76 18.28
N SER A 685 22.06 0.26 17.50
CA SER A 685 22.93 -0.82 17.98
C SER A 685 23.84 -0.33 19.11
N ALA A 686 24.42 0.86 19.00
CA ALA A 686 25.22 1.47 20.07
C ALA A 686 24.40 1.66 21.35
N ALA A 687 23.14 2.10 21.23
CA ALA A 687 22.22 2.23 22.34
C ALA A 687 21.87 0.87 22.97
N ALA A 688 21.63 -0.16 22.16
CA ALA A 688 21.43 -1.53 22.65
C ALA A 688 22.66 -2.08 23.37
N ILE A 689 23.87 -1.88 22.83
CA ILE A 689 25.13 -2.27 23.47
C ILE A 689 25.29 -1.57 24.82
N ARG A 690 25.04 -0.26 24.89
CA ARG A 690 25.07 0.51 26.15
C ARG A 690 24.11 -0.07 27.20
N ALA A 691 22.91 -0.45 26.78
CA ALA A 691 21.87 -0.93 27.69
C ALA A 691 22.09 -2.38 28.16
N ILE A 692 22.68 -3.24 27.31
CA ILE A 692 22.87 -4.66 27.57
C ILE A 692 24.26 -4.94 28.17
N ASN A 693 25.33 -4.59 27.45
CA ASN A 693 26.70 -4.78 27.88
C ASN A 693 27.66 -3.80 27.16
N PRO A 694 28.00 -2.67 27.78
CA PRO A 694 28.91 -1.67 27.21
C PRO A 694 30.29 -2.21 26.80
N GLY A 695 30.74 -3.30 27.44
CA GLY A 695 32.05 -3.91 27.16
C GLY A 695 32.21 -4.39 25.72
N TRP A 696 31.11 -4.75 25.04
CA TRP A 696 31.15 -5.18 23.63
C TRP A 696 31.68 -4.10 22.68
N TYR A 697 31.52 -2.82 23.02
CA TYR A 697 32.04 -1.71 22.23
C TYR A 697 33.56 -1.58 22.34
N ALA A 698 34.13 -1.71 23.54
CA ALA A 698 35.56 -1.52 23.78
C ALA A 698 36.42 -2.48 22.95
N GLU A 699 35.94 -3.69 22.71
CA GLU A 699 36.64 -4.70 21.90
C GLU A 699 36.55 -4.44 20.38
N THR A 700 35.68 -3.52 19.94
CA THR A 700 35.36 -3.31 18.51
C THR A 700 35.61 -1.89 18.01
N GLU A 701 35.76 -0.93 18.92
CA GLU A 701 36.01 0.49 18.64
C GLU A 701 37.16 0.72 17.63
N GLY A 702 38.29 0.02 17.82
CA GLY A 702 39.47 0.15 16.96
C GLY A 702 39.26 -0.23 15.49
N ARG A 703 38.17 -0.96 15.18
CA ARG A 703 37.83 -1.39 13.82
C ARG A 703 36.88 -0.44 13.10
N LEU A 704 36.24 0.49 13.82
CA LEU A 704 35.29 1.45 13.24
C LEU A 704 36.04 2.58 12.53
N ASN A 705 35.43 3.13 11.48
CA ASN A 705 35.93 4.33 10.83
C ASN A 705 35.76 5.55 11.76
N GLU A 706 36.62 6.56 11.63
CA GLU A 706 36.62 7.71 12.54
C GLU A 706 35.28 8.46 12.65
N PRO A 707 34.54 8.77 11.55
CA PRO A 707 33.28 9.50 11.67
C PRO A 707 32.17 8.68 12.37
N ALA A 708 32.07 7.37 12.10
CA ALA A 708 31.10 6.54 12.83
C ALA A 708 31.59 6.27 14.26
N ARG A 709 32.89 6.09 14.48
CA ARG A 709 33.48 5.86 15.81
C ARG A 709 33.13 6.99 16.78
N SER A 710 33.35 8.25 16.37
CA SER A 710 33.03 9.41 17.21
C SER A 710 31.54 9.44 17.59
N ARG A 711 30.64 9.21 16.61
CA ARG A 711 29.20 9.20 16.83
C ARG A 711 28.75 8.04 17.72
N ILE A 712 29.19 6.82 17.41
CA ILE A 712 28.87 5.60 18.16
C ILE A 712 29.41 5.72 19.59
N SER A 713 30.65 6.19 19.78
CA SER A 713 31.23 6.41 21.10
C SER A 713 30.38 7.36 21.93
N ALA A 714 29.86 8.42 21.32
CA ALA A 714 29.05 9.41 21.99
C ALA A 714 27.68 8.82 22.43
N VAL A 715 27.09 7.93 21.63
CA VAL A 715 25.88 7.17 22.03
C VAL A 715 26.18 6.20 23.17
N VAL A 716 27.26 5.42 23.09
CA VAL A 716 27.65 4.43 24.12
C VAL A 716 27.98 5.11 25.46
N LYS A 717 28.69 6.25 25.42
CA LYS A 717 29.00 7.07 26.61
C LYS A 717 27.78 7.84 27.13
N GLY A 718 26.72 7.96 26.33
CA GLY A 718 25.52 8.70 26.67
C GLY A 718 25.67 10.21 26.65
N THR A 719 26.64 10.72 25.88
CA THR A 719 26.83 12.16 25.69
C THR A 719 25.83 12.75 24.69
N ILE A 720 25.30 11.92 23.77
CA ILE A 720 24.19 12.31 22.88
C ILE A 720 22.87 11.98 23.59
N PRO A 721 21.95 12.95 23.76
CA PRO A 721 20.64 12.69 24.33
C PRO A 721 19.80 11.85 23.35
N GLN A 722 18.88 11.04 23.88
CA GLN A 722 18.06 10.15 23.05
C GLN A 722 17.24 10.92 22.00
N THR A 723 16.76 12.11 22.34
CA THR A 723 16.08 13.05 21.43
C THR A 723 16.95 13.48 20.23
N ALA A 724 18.27 13.50 20.37
CA ALA A 724 19.16 13.82 19.26
C ALA A 724 19.41 12.64 18.31
N MET A 725 19.04 11.42 18.68
CA MET A 725 19.21 10.23 17.86
C MET A 725 18.27 10.23 16.65
N ILE A 726 18.69 9.61 15.55
CA ILE A 726 17.90 9.55 14.31
C ILE A 726 16.57 8.85 14.54
N PHE A 727 16.52 7.83 15.40
CA PHE A 727 15.29 7.08 15.69
C PHE A 727 14.16 7.97 16.26
N GLU A 728 14.45 8.78 17.29
CA GLU A 728 13.45 9.68 17.86
C GLU A 728 13.07 10.81 16.91
N LYS A 729 14.02 11.31 16.11
CA LYS A 729 13.73 12.28 15.04
C LYS A 729 12.80 11.70 13.99
N THR A 730 13.01 10.46 13.54
CA THR A 730 12.12 9.78 12.59
C THR A 730 10.72 9.62 13.16
N ARG A 731 10.61 9.18 14.42
CA ARG A 731 9.32 9.06 15.12
C ARG A 731 8.63 10.41 15.28
N PHE A 732 9.36 11.47 15.60
CA PHE A 732 8.80 12.82 15.68
C PHE A 732 8.26 13.27 14.31
N LEU A 733 9.05 13.11 13.25
CA LEU A 733 8.65 13.49 11.89
C LEU A 733 7.42 12.70 11.41
N SER A 734 7.26 11.44 11.82
CA SER A 734 6.08 10.65 11.42
C SER A 734 4.78 11.15 12.06
N LEU A 735 4.87 11.78 13.24
CA LEU A 735 3.75 12.47 13.88
C LEU A 735 3.43 13.81 13.19
N CYS A 736 4.45 14.52 12.70
CA CYS A 736 4.26 15.77 11.97
C CYS A 736 3.72 15.55 10.55
N PHE A 737 4.21 14.51 9.87
CA PHE A 737 3.91 14.20 8.47
C PHE A 737 3.18 12.87 8.36
N ASN A 738 1.92 12.89 8.81
CA ASN A 738 1.03 11.74 8.72
C ASN A 738 0.99 11.19 7.27
N ASN A 739 0.96 9.87 7.15
CA ASN A 739 0.95 9.10 5.90
C ASN A 739 2.29 8.99 5.14
N ILE A 740 3.39 9.58 5.63
CA ILE A 740 4.72 9.23 5.12
C ILE A 740 5.27 8.05 5.93
N PRO A 741 5.66 6.92 5.30
CA PRO A 741 6.27 5.80 6.01
C PRO A 741 7.58 6.21 6.68
N GLU A 742 7.80 5.73 7.90
CA GLU A 742 8.98 6.04 8.72
C GLU A 742 10.29 5.66 8.01
N GLU A 743 10.30 4.56 7.25
CA GLU A 743 11.43 4.13 6.42
C GLU A 743 11.93 5.26 5.51
N LYS A 744 11.01 6.07 4.95
CA LYS A 744 11.36 7.18 4.07
C LYS A 744 11.84 8.38 4.89
N LEU A 745 11.19 8.66 6.02
CA LEU A 745 11.53 9.78 6.91
C LEU A 745 12.93 9.67 7.54
N ILE A 746 13.57 8.50 7.54
CA ILE A 746 14.98 8.34 7.98
C ILE A 746 15.90 9.32 7.24
N LEU A 747 15.68 9.56 5.94
CA LEU A 747 16.48 10.51 5.15
C LEU A 747 16.39 11.94 5.74
N LEU A 748 15.18 12.41 6.02
CA LEU A 748 14.96 13.74 6.62
C LEU A 748 15.48 13.81 8.06
N ALA A 749 15.21 12.77 8.85
CA ALA A 749 15.67 12.68 10.24
C ALA A 749 17.20 12.74 10.36
N SER A 750 17.92 12.23 9.36
CA SER A 750 19.39 12.28 9.32
C SER A 750 19.94 13.70 9.09
N GLY A 751 19.21 14.57 8.37
CA GLY A 751 19.59 15.98 8.16
C GLY A 751 19.12 16.92 9.27
N MET A 752 18.12 16.47 10.03
CA MET A 752 17.50 17.21 11.12
C MET A 752 18.45 17.42 12.31
N ARG A 753 18.55 18.66 12.78
CA ARG A 753 19.44 19.07 13.88
C ARG A 753 18.67 19.15 15.19
N TYR A 754 19.33 18.82 16.29
CA TYR A 754 18.83 19.02 17.64
C TYR A 754 19.75 19.98 18.39
N SER A 755 19.18 20.97 19.05
CA SER A 755 19.89 21.86 19.98
C SER A 755 19.22 21.83 21.35
N GLU A 756 20.03 21.79 22.41
CA GLU A 756 19.56 22.03 23.77
C GLU A 756 19.42 23.53 24.09
N SER A 757 20.05 24.41 23.30
CA SER A 757 19.95 25.86 23.49
C SER A 757 18.70 26.43 22.82
N TYR A 758 18.04 27.34 23.53
CA TYR A 758 16.81 28.01 23.11
C TYR A 758 17.09 29.25 22.24
N ASP A 759 18.00 29.14 21.27
CA ASP A 759 18.23 30.22 20.32
C ASP A 759 17.11 30.20 19.26
N THR A 760 15.98 30.80 19.63
CA THR A 760 14.74 30.83 18.83
C THR A 760 14.77 31.84 17.68
N THR A 761 15.93 32.27 17.22
CA THR A 761 15.97 33.07 15.99
C THR A 761 15.55 32.15 14.85
N SER A 762 14.34 32.37 14.34
CA SER A 762 13.83 31.71 13.14
C SER A 762 14.80 32.00 12.00
N LEU A 763 15.69 31.04 11.72
CA LEU A 763 16.62 31.18 10.62
C LEU A 763 15.82 31.02 9.32
N PRO A 764 15.93 31.95 8.35
CA PRO A 764 15.21 31.85 7.10
C PRO A 764 15.57 30.54 6.39
N GLY A 765 14.55 29.81 5.93
CA GLY A 765 14.72 28.51 5.27
C GLY A 765 14.90 27.31 6.19
N VAL A 766 14.56 27.43 7.48
CA VAL A 766 14.60 26.33 8.46
C VAL A 766 13.25 26.23 9.18
N ILE A 767 12.67 25.03 9.21
CA ILE A 767 11.49 24.73 10.03
C ILE A 767 11.98 24.31 11.42
N SER A 768 11.44 24.93 12.47
CA SER A 768 11.84 24.62 13.84
C SER A 768 10.65 24.19 14.71
N TRP A 769 10.84 23.16 15.52
CA TRP A 769 9.87 22.68 16.50
C TRP A 769 10.49 22.65 17.89
N VAL A 770 9.71 23.07 18.89
CA VAL A 770 10.08 22.93 20.30
C VAL A 770 9.66 21.55 20.78
N VAL A 771 10.59 20.80 21.38
CA VAL A 771 10.37 19.42 21.84
C VAL A 771 10.75 19.29 23.31
N PRO A 772 9.92 18.61 24.13
CA PRO A 772 10.27 18.35 25.52
C PRO A 772 11.47 17.40 25.61
N SER A 773 12.44 17.71 26.49
CA SER A 773 13.56 16.83 26.82
C SER A 773 13.41 16.24 28.23
N GLU A 774 13.96 15.05 28.47
CA GLU A 774 13.77 14.25 29.69
C GLU A 774 14.23 14.95 30.98
N ASN A 775 15.08 15.97 30.87
CA ASN A 775 15.61 16.73 32.02
C ASN A 775 14.82 18.01 32.34
N GLY A 776 13.58 18.17 31.84
CA GLY A 776 12.78 19.38 32.01
C GLY A 776 13.27 20.59 31.19
N LYS A 777 14.32 20.40 30.40
CA LYS A 777 14.78 21.36 29.39
C LYS A 777 13.95 21.20 28.13
N THR A 778 13.64 22.28 27.44
CA THR A 778 13.08 22.25 26.09
C THR A 778 14.23 22.21 25.08
N GLY A 779 14.16 21.32 24.10
CA GLY A 779 15.09 21.30 22.97
C GLY A 779 14.43 21.84 21.71
N ILE A 780 15.25 22.19 20.72
CA ILE A 780 14.80 22.66 19.41
C ILE A 780 15.22 21.66 18.35
N TYR A 781 14.25 21.22 17.57
CA TYR A 781 14.43 20.48 16.34
C TYR A 781 14.42 21.43 15.16
N SER A 782 15.43 21.37 14.31
CA SER A 782 15.56 22.25 13.14
C SER A 782 15.77 21.42 11.87
N LEU A 783 14.90 21.64 10.87
CA LEU A 783 14.95 20.98 9.57
C LEU A 783 15.09 22.02 8.44
N PRO A 784 16.22 22.03 7.71
CA PRO A 784 16.38 22.89 6.55
C PRO A 784 15.36 22.57 5.45
N VAL A 785 14.77 23.60 4.82
CA VAL A 785 13.87 23.44 3.67
C VAL A 785 14.58 22.79 2.48
N SER A 786 15.89 23.00 2.34
CA SER A 786 16.72 22.31 1.34
C SER A 786 16.67 20.79 1.49
N ASP A 787 16.58 20.28 2.71
CA ASP A 787 16.53 18.83 2.97
C ASP A 787 15.17 18.25 2.57
N ILE A 788 14.10 19.04 2.71
CA ILE A 788 12.76 18.70 2.20
C ILE A 788 12.77 18.67 0.67
N ALA A 789 13.38 19.64 0.01
CA ALA A 789 13.51 19.64 -1.44
C ALA A 789 14.30 18.42 -1.94
N VAL A 790 15.39 18.05 -1.26
CA VAL A 790 16.15 16.82 -1.55
C VAL A 790 15.28 15.58 -1.31
N PHE A 791 14.51 15.52 -0.22
CA PHE A 791 13.61 14.40 0.05
C PHE A 791 12.55 14.24 -1.04
N VAL A 792 11.87 15.32 -1.42
CA VAL A 792 10.85 15.33 -2.48
C VAL A 792 11.45 14.97 -3.84
N PHE A 793 12.71 15.33 -4.10
CA PHE A 793 13.40 14.87 -5.29
C PHE A 793 13.50 13.34 -5.36
N TYR A 794 13.62 12.61 -4.26
CA TYR A 794 13.57 11.14 -4.28
C TYR A 794 12.14 10.60 -4.23
N TYR A 795 11.27 11.24 -3.44
CA TYR A 795 9.93 10.79 -3.10
C TYR A 795 8.86 11.85 -3.43
N SER A 796 8.70 12.12 -4.73
CA SER A 796 7.82 13.18 -5.24
C SER A 796 6.34 12.95 -4.90
N GLU A 797 5.94 11.72 -4.66
CA GLU A 797 4.60 11.33 -4.21
C GLU A 797 4.18 11.95 -2.86
N PHE A 798 5.12 12.44 -2.05
CA PHE A 798 4.82 13.05 -0.74
C PHE A 798 4.81 14.58 -0.75
N THR A 799 5.00 15.21 -1.92
CA THR A 799 5.07 16.69 -2.05
C THR A 799 3.88 17.38 -1.38
N ASP A 800 2.66 16.89 -1.66
CA ASP A 800 1.43 17.51 -1.17
C ASP A 800 1.30 17.48 0.36
N ILE A 801 1.93 16.51 1.04
CA ILE A 801 1.90 16.41 2.50
C ILE A 801 2.68 17.57 3.11
N PHE A 802 3.86 17.88 2.57
CA PHE A 802 4.66 19.02 3.02
C PHE A 802 3.98 20.35 2.68
N VAL A 803 3.45 20.49 1.47
CA VAL A 803 2.72 21.70 1.05
C VAL A 803 1.57 21.99 2.01
N ARG A 804 0.68 21.01 2.24
CA ARG A 804 -0.42 21.17 3.20
C ARG A 804 0.04 21.48 4.62
N HIS A 805 1.14 20.86 5.07
CA HIS A 805 1.68 21.14 6.40
C HIS A 805 2.13 22.60 6.51
N MET A 806 2.86 23.10 5.50
CA MET A 806 3.38 24.47 5.48
C MET A 806 2.27 25.51 5.33
N ASP A 807 1.27 25.24 4.50
CA ASP A 807 0.14 26.15 4.30
C ASP A 807 -0.72 26.25 5.57
N ASN A 808 -0.89 25.15 6.31
CA ASN A 808 -1.68 25.10 7.54
C ASN A 808 -0.98 25.71 8.76
N GLN A 809 0.35 25.82 8.79
CA GLN A 809 1.06 26.45 9.91
C GLN A 809 0.90 27.98 9.94
N GLY A 810 0.07 28.55 9.04
CA GLY A 810 0.03 29.98 8.77
C GLY A 810 1.29 30.30 7.99
N GLY A 811 1.11 30.59 6.69
CA GLY A 811 2.21 30.80 5.75
C GLY A 811 3.37 31.50 6.45
N LEU A 812 4.55 30.86 6.44
CA LEU A 812 5.79 31.55 6.76
C LEU A 812 5.69 32.91 6.07
N ASP A 813 5.65 34.00 6.83
CA ASP A 813 6.11 35.27 6.32
C ASP A 813 7.57 35.04 5.97
N VAL A 814 7.80 34.49 4.76
CA VAL A 814 9.08 34.43 4.09
C VAL A 814 9.39 35.89 3.77
N SER A 815 9.84 36.59 4.80
CA SER A 815 10.39 37.94 4.71
C SER A 815 11.91 37.87 4.69
#